data_AF-A0A4Z1ELW5-F1
#
_entry.id   AF-A0A4Z1ELW5-F1
#
_cell.length_a   1.000
_cell.length_b   1.000
_cell.length_c   1.000
_cell.angle_alpha   90.00
_cell.angle_beta   90.00
_cell.angle_gamma   90.00
#
_symmetry.space_group_name_H-M   'P 1'
#
loop_
_entity.id
_entity.type
_entity.pdbx_description
1 polymer ?
#
loop_
_entity_poly.entity_id
_entity_poly.type
_entity_poly.pdbx_seq_one_letter_code
_entity_poly.pdbx_strand_id
1 'polypeptide(L)'
;MSQYSYSKHPLDSDGIRLLGLMPSKDLTSPINCRLHDYSLRESDKGTHLYEALSYVWGSSNKPKVVFINEDSLPVTANLYTALLHLRDRTFERIIWVDSICINQEDNTEKGHQIQLMAKIFGQANRVIVYLGDAEDDSNQALESIRVAAEGKSLEQGINEMNQRGIFGLLKRPWFQRIWAITGFDAGSSRGWLRSTSPDNVWLCNNRRVYLQPAFPQPSFRLAGSDPSIRGAIFRPKNAIRSSGALSLGELIDMYHTRMATKLHDKVYALLSMSCDTPNLAGLSPDYKVTWKTLLERLVKFILFKDVSVKTWDGKETALIESRGYVLGHVLSIDIDSTRYERQCVSIEFNNRPESVYHYKEYSTRWFLPALAKSIQRDDLVCILQGASKPSIIRAYKDHFSIIVIAVNLEGHTQRDRGYIECPAPSHSMKNFSRDFLLIWNWEQSLKYPQGQAEYEGTIESYFSVPEYLETDTNRAVNSINVALALGDTKNYVKAENILRRQIENYEGILGRESLHVLALKESLAWIYHEKDERTIAENLFLKVIHIRKCFQGMYHHDTLSTVAKLGLVYMKANPAWGVASRDMRRISNRIENNIQMSEEDLITVGRLYDYKMMELLLELERDNVKVTEEVVKAAVGNRYDGYEVMKLLFEKRGEEITITEKVVTAAAGNLNNGYKIMELLFEKRGEEITITEKVVTAAAGNLNSGYNIMELLFEKRSKDMIIVEEVVIAAAGNPDSGFETIKLLFAKQGEKITITEKTIRAAAANTNSGKLIMMLLLEKQSEKAIITEKVVEAAAGNLRFGKEIIMLLLEKRGDDAIIPKEVVVIIAEKFDSKVMALLLEKQRERIVITEEIMKAAVGNSRYGRGIIKLLIEKRGGEVIITVEVLKAARKNMSLEREKIVSLLENRLILSVPREAKSGSEAESSEANSVQDGSREKHTELSSFWMI
;
A
#
# COMPACT_ATOMS: atom_id res chain seq x y z
N MET A 1 -46.58 58.66 18.39
CA MET A 1 -45.96 57.48 19.03
C MET A 1 -44.48 57.53 18.70
N SER A 2 -43.63 57.45 19.72
CA SER A 2 -42.17 57.38 19.55
C SER A 2 -41.75 56.03 18.98
N GLN A 3 -40.61 56.03 18.29
CA GLN A 3 -39.96 54.79 17.86
C GLN A 3 -39.13 54.26 19.03
N TYR A 4 -39.23 52.96 19.32
CA TYR A 4 -38.51 52.34 20.42
C TYR A 4 -36.99 52.47 20.23
N SER A 5 -36.28 52.79 21.31
CA SER A 5 -34.83 52.89 21.34
C SER A 5 -34.27 52.00 22.45
N TYR A 6 -33.24 51.20 22.13
CA TYR A 6 -32.58 50.33 23.09
C TYR A 6 -31.79 51.14 24.13
N SER A 7 -31.67 50.59 25.35
CA SER A 7 -30.83 51.17 26.40
C SER A 7 -29.39 51.31 25.93
N LYS A 8 -28.75 52.42 26.29
CA LYS A 8 -27.32 52.68 26.00
C LYS A 8 -26.38 51.92 26.95
N HIS A 9 -26.91 51.29 28.01
CA HIS A 9 -26.10 50.49 28.91
C HIS A 9 -25.79 49.14 28.26
N PRO A 10 -24.51 48.75 28.16
CA PRO A 10 -24.14 47.46 27.61
C PRO A 10 -24.66 46.34 28.52
N LEU A 11 -25.15 45.26 27.90
CA LEU A 11 -25.49 44.04 28.61
C LEU A 11 -24.22 43.43 29.22
N ASP A 12 -24.37 42.76 30.37
CA ASP A 12 -23.31 41.94 30.96
C ASP A 12 -22.84 40.84 30.00
N SER A 13 -21.67 40.22 30.25
CA SER A 13 -21.09 39.17 29.39
C SER A 13 -21.95 37.92 29.18
N ASP A 14 -22.99 37.74 30.00
CA ASP A 14 -23.99 36.67 29.91
C ASP A 14 -25.41 37.26 29.91
N GLY A 15 -25.53 38.56 29.71
CA GLY A 15 -26.77 39.31 29.69
C GLY A 15 -27.45 39.17 28.33
N ILE A 16 -28.74 38.84 28.34
CA ILE A 16 -29.61 38.82 27.17
C ILE A 16 -30.85 39.67 27.45
N ARG A 17 -31.64 39.99 26.43
CA ARG A 17 -32.98 40.55 26.62
C ARG A 17 -34.04 39.50 26.34
N LEU A 18 -35.13 39.52 27.09
CA LEU A 18 -36.29 38.65 26.87
C LEU A 18 -37.53 39.49 26.57
N LEU A 19 -38.32 39.02 25.61
CA LEU A 19 -39.58 39.64 25.19
C LEU A 19 -40.74 39.03 26.00
N GLY A 20 -41.37 39.84 26.84
CA GLY A 20 -42.68 39.54 27.42
C GLY A 20 -43.78 39.86 26.42
N LEU A 21 -44.37 38.84 25.79
CA LEU A 21 -45.48 38.97 24.84
C LEU A 21 -46.81 39.01 25.61
N MET A 22 -47.50 40.15 25.58
CA MET A 22 -48.71 40.38 26.37
C MET A 22 -49.93 39.62 25.80
N PRO A 23 -50.80 39.06 26.66
CA PRO A 23 -51.97 38.32 26.21
C PRO A 23 -53.05 39.23 25.63
N SER A 24 -53.86 38.68 24.71
CA SER A 24 -55.09 39.32 24.25
C SER A 24 -56.12 38.29 23.79
N LYS A 25 -57.39 38.52 24.15
CA LYS A 25 -58.51 37.70 23.67
C LYS A 25 -58.86 37.99 22.21
N ASP A 26 -58.54 39.19 21.73
CA ASP A 26 -58.83 39.65 20.38
C ASP A 26 -57.59 39.55 19.49
N LEU A 27 -57.66 38.75 18.43
CA LEU A 27 -56.57 38.57 17.46
C LEU A 27 -56.31 39.81 16.61
N THR A 28 -57.28 40.73 16.51
CA THR A 28 -57.13 41.99 15.77
C THR A 28 -56.44 43.08 16.60
N SER A 29 -56.34 42.89 17.92
CA SER A 29 -55.67 43.85 18.79
C SER A 29 -54.17 43.96 18.48
N PRO A 30 -53.56 45.16 18.60
CA PRO A 30 -52.12 45.34 18.47
C PRO A 30 -51.32 44.38 19.36
N ILE A 31 -50.13 43.99 18.88
CA ILE A 31 -49.20 43.18 19.67
C ILE A 31 -48.42 44.10 20.61
N ASN A 32 -48.75 44.03 21.90
CA ASN A 32 -48.05 44.73 22.97
C ASN A 32 -47.04 43.80 23.64
N CYS A 33 -45.86 44.32 23.93
CA CYS A 33 -44.76 43.58 24.52
C CYS A 33 -44.01 44.41 25.56
N ARG A 34 -43.20 43.73 26.37
CA ARG A 34 -42.20 44.30 27.28
C ARG A 34 -40.84 43.68 27.02
N LEU A 35 -39.77 44.42 27.27
CA LEU A 35 -38.40 43.94 27.11
C LEU A 35 -37.69 44.04 28.46
N HIS A 36 -37.05 42.96 28.90
CA HIS A 36 -36.35 42.91 30.19
C HIS A 36 -34.96 42.30 30.03
N ASP A 37 -33.97 42.88 30.70
CA ASP A 37 -32.62 42.33 30.76
C ASP A 37 -32.62 41.08 31.68
N TYR A 38 -31.90 40.04 31.26
CA TYR A 38 -31.88 38.72 31.88
C TYR A 38 -30.47 38.15 31.88
N SER A 39 -30.02 37.56 32.98
CA SER A 39 -28.68 36.96 33.09
C SER A 39 -28.74 35.43 32.94
N LEU A 40 -27.88 34.88 32.10
CA LEU A 40 -27.73 33.43 31.92
C LEU A 40 -26.78 32.78 32.96
N ARG A 41 -26.31 33.51 33.98
CA ARG A 41 -25.33 33.00 34.97
C ARG A 41 -25.92 32.11 36.06
N GLU A 42 -27.21 32.26 36.37
CA GLU A 42 -27.79 31.66 37.58
C GLU A 42 -28.11 30.15 37.47
N SER A 43 -27.97 29.53 36.29
CA SER A 43 -28.35 28.11 36.10
C SER A 43 -27.39 27.30 35.23
N ASP A 44 -26.10 27.25 35.59
CA ASP A 44 -25.09 26.41 34.91
C ASP A 44 -25.41 24.89 34.87
N LYS A 45 -26.52 24.45 35.47
CA LYS A 45 -27.00 23.05 35.46
C LYS A 45 -28.49 22.85 35.08
N GLY A 46 -29.20 23.89 34.60
CA GLY A 46 -30.65 23.82 34.34
C GLY A 46 -31.15 24.67 33.17
N THR A 47 -32.43 24.47 32.78
CA THR A 47 -33.11 25.31 31.77
C THR A 47 -33.74 26.54 32.42
N HIS A 48 -33.64 27.69 31.76
CA HIS A 48 -34.32 28.93 32.13
C HIS A 48 -35.79 28.92 31.69
N LEU A 49 -36.64 29.72 32.35
CA LEU A 49 -38.09 29.75 32.14
C LEU A 49 -38.56 30.56 30.91
N TYR A 50 -37.68 30.81 29.92
CA TYR A 50 -38.06 31.45 28.66
C TYR A 50 -38.09 30.44 27.51
N GLU A 51 -38.77 30.79 26.43
CA GLU A 51 -38.78 30.03 25.18
C GLU A 51 -37.95 30.74 24.13
N ALA A 52 -37.32 30.02 23.20
CA ALA A 52 -36.57 30.66 22.11
C ALA A 52 -37.29 30.46 20.77
N LEU A 53 -37.43 31.51 19.97
CA LEU A 53 -38.08 31.44 18.65
C LEU A 53 -37.03 31.34 17.54
N SER A 54 -37.11 30.29 16.72
CA SER A 54 -36.37 30.13 15.47
C SER A 54 -37.31 30.24 14.27
N TYR A 55 -37.03 31.16 13.37
CA TYR A 55 -37.90 31.46 12.23
C TYR A 55 -37.10 32.00 11.03
N VAL A 56 -37.72 32.05 9.86
CA VAL A 56 -37.12 32.65 8.66
C VAL A 56 -37.26 34.16 8.71
N TRP A 57 -36.18 34.91 8.56
CA TRP A 57 -36.29 36.34 8.37
C TRP A 57 -37.02 36.62 7.04
N GLY A 58 -38.21 37.22 7.12
CA GLY A 58 -39.00 37.57 5.92
C GLY A 58 -38.45 38.78 5.19
N SER A 59 -38.97 39.08 3.99
CA SER A 59 -38.57 40.29 3.25
C SER A 59 -39.00 41.56 3.98
N SER A 60 -38.12 42.57 3.98
CA SER A 60 -38.33 43.88 4.64
C SER A 60 -39.33 44.79 3.92
N ASN A 61 -39.93 44.34 2.82
CA ASN A 61 -40.69 45.19 1.90
C ASN A 61 -42.03 45.69 2.47
N LYS A 62 -42.50 45.14 3.61
CA LYS A 62 -43.71 45.59 4.33
C LYS A 62 -43.56 45.35 5.85
N PRO A 63 -42.84 46.22 6.60
CA PRO A 63 -42.68 46.05 8.03
C PRO A 63 -44.03 46.18 8.75
N LYS A 64 -44.29 45.27 9.69
CA LYS A 64 -45.41 45.36 10.63
C LYS A 64 -44.89 45.97 11.94
N VAL A 65 -45.76 46.49 12.78
CA VAL A 65 -45.36 47.18 14.01
C VAL A 65 -45.83 46.39 15.23
N VAL A 66 -44.93 46.19 16.18
CA VAL A 66 -45.25 45.76 17.55
C VAL A 66 -44.96 46.92 18.50
N PHE A 67 -45.57 46.92 19.68
CA PHE A 67 -45.39 47.99 20.68
C PHE A 67 -44.59 47.47 21.88
N ILE A 68 -43.43 48.07 22.17
CA ILE A 68 -42.63 47.81 23.37
C ILE A 68 -42.87 48.97 24.34
N ASN A 69 -43.52 48.74 25.49
CA ASN A 69 -43.79 49.80 26.48
C ASN A 69 -44.39 51.08 25.85
N GLU A 70 -45.37 50.94 24.96
CA GLU A 70 -46.05 52.03 24.20
C GLU A 70 -45.27 52.63 23.01
N ASP A 71 -43.99 52.30 22.86
CA ASP A 71 -43.18 52.70 21.71
C ASP A 71 -43.28 51.71 20.55
N SER A 72 -43.28 52.24 19.33
CA SER A 72 -43.38 51.42 18.11
C SER A 72 -42.03 50.81 17.71
N LEU A 73 -42.01 49.50 17.41
CA LEU A 73 -40.86 48.78 16.87
C LEU A 73 -41.25 48.05 15.56
N PRO A 74 -40.60 48.36 14.42
CA PRO A 74 -40.85 47.65 13.18
C PRO A 74 -40.28 46.22 13.20
N VAL A 75 -41.07 45.26 12.75
CA VAL A 75 -40.71 43.84 12.62
C VAL A 75 -41.08 43.31 11.25
N THR A 76 -40.43 42.22 10.82
CA THR A 76 -40.78 41.56 9.56
C THR A 76 -42.19 40.97 9.63
N ALA A 77 -42.89 40.89 8.48
CA ALA A 77 -44.22 40.30 8.41
C ALA A 77 -44.24 38.85 8.94
N ASN A 78 -43.20 38.06 8.62
CA ASN A 78 -43.10 36.69 9.10
C ASN A 78 -43.01 36.60 10.63
N LEU A 79 -42.22 37.48 11.26
CA LEU A 79 -42.14 37.53 12.72
C LEU A 79 -43.47 37.99 13.34
N TYR A 80 -44.12 39.01 12.77
CA TYR A 80 -45.41 39.49 13.27
C TYR A 80 -46.45 38.36 13.28
N THR A 81 -46.55 37.60 12.18
CA THR A 81 -47.45 36.45 12.10
C THR A 81 -47.06 35.36 13.10
N ALA A 82 -45.77 35.06 13.28
CA ALA A 82 -45.30 34.11 14.28
C ALA A 82 -45.70 34.54 15.71
N LEU A 83 -45.45 35.80 16.08
CA LEU A 83 -45.81 36.37 17.38
C LEU A 83 -47.32 36.37 17.60
N LEU A 84 -48.11 36.70 16.57
CA LEU A 84 -49.58 36.66 16.65
C LEU A 84 -50.09 35.26 16.98
N HIS A 85 -49.53 34.22 16.35
CA HIS A 85 -49.88 32.82 16.65
C HIS A 85 -49.32 32.33 17.99
N LEU A 86 -48.22 32.90 18.48
CA LEU A 86 -47.62 32.58 19.77
C LEU A 86 -48.28 33.28 20.95
N ARG A 87 -48.98 34.40 20.70
CA ARG A 87 -49.69 35.19 21.70
C ARG A 87 -50.78 34.35 22.35
N ASP A 88 -50.68 34.21 23.67
CA ASP A 88 -51.69 33.53 24.48
C ASP A 88 -52.88 34.45 24.73
N ARG A 89 -54.05 33.89 25.05
CA ARG A 89 -55.27 34.67 25.31
C ARG A 89 -55.35 35.20 26.74
N THR A 90 -54.55 34.65 27.64
CA THR A 90 -54.69 34.78 29.09
C THR A 90 -53.38 35.10 29.80
N PHE A 91 -52.26 34.51 29.39
CA PHE A 91 -50.99 34.64 30.09
C PHE A 91 -49.94 35.39 29.28
N GLU A 92 -49.07 36.13 29.97
CA GLU A 92 -47.86 36.66 29.37
C GLU A 92 -46.90 35.52 29.01
N ARG A 93 -46.26 35.63 27.85
CA ARG A 93 -45.33 34.62 27.35
C ARG A 93 -43.93 35.21 27.19
N ILE A 94 -42.95 34.62 27.86
CA ILE A 94 -41.56 35.09 27.83
C ILE A 94 -40.80 34.37 26.72
N ILE A 95 -40.41 35.11 25.69
CA ILE A 95 -39.78 34.56 24.47
C ILE A 95 -38.51 35.34 24.15
N TRP A 96 -37.45 34.64 23.77
CA TRP A 96 -36.28 35.22 23.14
C TRP A 96 -36.45 35.21 21.61
N VAL A 97 -36.32 36.37 20.99
CA VAL A 97 -36.45 36.59 19.54
C VAL A 97 -35.28 37.45 19.07
N ASP A 98 -34.42 36.91 18.21
CA ASP A 98 -33.19 37.55 17.75
C ASP A 98 -33.39 38.98 17.24
N SER A 99 -34.39 39.24 16.39
CA SER A 99 -34.58 40.57 15.79
C SER A 99 -35.13 41.64 16.75
N ILE A 100 -35.58 41.27 17.95
CA ILE A 100 -36.13 42.20 18.97
C ILE A 100 -35.26 42.23 20.23
N CYS A 101 -34.70 41.09 20.63
CA CYS A 101 -33.92 40.98 21.86
C CYS A 101 -32.48 41.50 21.67
N ILE A 102 -31.97 41.45 20.43
CA ILE A 102 -30.67 41.98 20.05
C ILE A 102 -30.86 43.34 19.36
N ASN A 103 -30.10 44.34 19.78
CA ASN A 103 -29.99 45.60 19.07
C ASN A 103 -29.28 45.38 17.72
N GLN A 104 -30.05 45.26 16.65
CA GLN A 104 -29.54 44.93 15.31
C GLN A 104 -28.64 46.02 14.71
N GLU A 105 -28.68 47.24 15.25
CA GLU A 105 -27.88 48.39 14.81
C GLU A 105 -26.52 48.48 15.53
N ASP A 106 -26.33 47.77 16.65
CA ASP A 106 -25.04 47.70 17.36
C ASP A 106 -24.32 46.39 17.03
N ASN A 107 -23.32 46.47 16.14
CA ASN A 107 -22.51 45.32 15.77
C ASN A 107 -21.72 44.71 16.94
N THR A 108 -21.41 45.49 17.98
CA THR A 108 -20.69 45.00 19.17
C THR A 108 -21.60 44.11 20.00
N GLU A 109 -22.80 44.61 20.32
CA GLU A 109 -23.83 43.84 21.02
C GLU A 109 -24.20 42.60 20.19
N LYS A 110 -24.46 42.78 18.89
CA LYS A 110 -24.81 41.70 17.98
C LYS A 110 -23.74 40.60 17.94
N GLY A 111 -22.46 40.97 17.83
CA GLY A 111 -21.37 40.01 17.83
C GLY A 111 -21.32 39.20 19.13
N HIS A 112 -21.51 39.87 20.26
CA HIS A 112 -21.57 39.24 21.57
C HIS A 112 -22.78 38.29 21.73
N GLN A 113 -23.98 38.74 21.39
CA GLN A 113 -25.21 37.93 21.46
C GLN A 113 -25.15 36.71 20.52
N ILE A 114 -24.48 36.84 19.36
CA ILE A 114 -24.29 35.70 18.44
C ILE A 114 -23.41 34.62 19.06
N GLN A 115 -22.35 34.98 19.79
CA GLN A 115 -21.53 34.01 20.51
C GLN A 115 -22.35 33.24 21.56
N LEU A 116 -23.37 33.88 22.13
CA LEU A 116 -24.27 33.28 23.12
C LEU A 116 -25.39 32.43 22.50
N MET A 117 -25.60 32.42 21.17
CA MET A 117 -26.74 31.74 20.54
C MET A 117 -26.93 30.27 20.98
N ALA A 118 -25.86 29.46 20.97
CA ALA A 118 -25.98 28.06 21.39
C ALA A 118 -26.39 27.94 22.86
N LYS A 119 -25.89 28.82 23.73
CA LYS A 119 -26.26 28.90 25.15
C LYS A 119 -27.73 29.34 25.29
N ILE A 120 -28.16 30.35 24.55
CA ILE A 120 -29.53 30.88 24.54
C ILE A 120 -30.53 29.80 24.10
N PHE A 121 -30.28 29.10 22.99
CA PHE A 121 -31.18 28.03 22.54
C PHE A 121 -31.10 26.79 23.41
N GLY A 122 -29.90 26.42 23.88
CA GLY A 122 -29.67 25.21 24.69
C GLY A 122 -30.22 25.31 26.12
N GLN A 123 -30.25 26.52 26.70
CA GLN A 123 -30.77 26.76 28.05
C GLN A 123 -32.24 27.23 28.06
N ALA A 124 -32.87 27.48 26.91
CA ALA A 124 -34.29 27.76 26.85
C ALA A 124 -35.13 26.57 27.37
N ASN A 125 -36.29 26.84 27.97
CA ASN A 125 -37.25 25.82 28.38
C ASN A 125 -37.69 24.97 27.17
N ARG A 126 -37.90 25.63 26.03
CA ARG A 126 -38.16 25.00 24.72
C ARG A 126 -37.75 25.93 23.59
N VAL A 127 -37.48 25.35 22.43
CA VAL A 127 -37.23 26.09 21.18
C VAL A 127 -38.41 25.92 20.24
N ILE A 128 -38.99 27.00 19.75
CA ILE A 128 -40.12 26.99 18.83
C ILE A 128 -39.61 27.28 17.44
N VAL A 129 -39.82 26.36 16.50
CA VAL A 129 -39.46 26.51 15.10
C VAL A 129 -40.70 26.87 14.30
N TYR A 130 -40.76 28.10 13.78
CA TYR A 130 -41.84 28.59 12.94
C TYR A 130 -41.50 28.37 11.45
N LEU A 131 -42.23 27.46 10.80
CA LEU A 131 -42.00 27.06 9.40
C LEU A 131 -42.85 27.82 8.39
N GLY A 132 -43.59 28.83 8.82
CA GLY A 132 -44.56 29.57 8.00
C GLY A 132 -45.93 28.90 7.92
N ASP A 133 -46.75 29.39 7.00
CA ASP A 133 -48.15 29.00 6.84
C ASP A 133 -48.28 27.52 6.40
N ALA A 134 -49.41 26.91 6.77
CA ALA A 134 -49.77 25.56 6.37
C ALA A 134 -50.10 25.53 4.86
N GLU A 135 -49.13 25.10 4.07
CA GLU A 135 -49.17 25.01 2.60
C GLU A 135 -48.49 23.71 2.14
N ASP A 136 -48.67 23.29 0.88
CA ASP A 136 -48.02 22.10 0.28
C ASP A 136 -48.13 20.81 1.09
N ASP A 137 -49.31 20.54 1.66
CA ASP A 137 -49.57 19.37 2.52
C ASP A 137 -48.66 19.27 3.77
N SER A 138 -48.03 20.39 4.17
CA SER A 138 -47.11 20.46 5.32
C SER A 138 -47.71 19.95 6.62
N ASN A 139 -49.02 20.10 6.83
CA ASN A 139 -49.72 19.54 8.00
C ASN A 139 -49.67 18.00 8.00
N GLN A 140 -49.92 17.36 6.86
CA GLN A 140 -49.88 15.91 6.71
C GLN A 140 -48.43 15.39 6.80
N ALA A 141 -47.48 16.16 6.27
CA ALA A 141 -46.05 15.87 6.38
C ALA A 141 -45.56 15.92 7.83
N LEU A 142 -45.93 16.97 8.59
CA LEU A 142 -45.59 17.11 10.00
C LEU A 142 -46.24 16.01 10.86
N GLU A 143 -47.50 15.65 10.57
CA GLU A 143 -48.18 14.56 11.24
C GLU A 143 -47.52 13.19 10.94
N SER A 144 -47.10 12.97 9.68
CA SER A 144 -46.35 11.76 9.29
C SER A 144 -45.01 11.66 10.03
N ILE A 145 -44.30 12.80 10.15
CA ILE A 145 -43.07 12.91 10.94
C ILE A 145 -43.33 12.59 12.42
N ARG A 146 -44.44 13.06 12.99
CA ARG A 146 -44.83 12.73 14.38
C ARG A 146 -45.09 11.24 14.57
N VAL A 147 -45.91 10.63 13.72
CA VAL A 147 -46.25 9.20 13.84
C VAL A 147 -44.98 8.36 13.78
N ALA A 148 -44.07 8.71 12.88
CA ALA A 148 -42.77 8.07 12.78
C ALA A 148 -41.91 8.31 14.05
N ALA A 149 -42.00 9.47 14.68
CA ALA A 149 -41.28 9.80 15.92
C ALA A 149 -41.81 9.10 17.17
N GLU A 150 -43.10 8.74 17.20
CA GLU A 150 -43.72 8.00 18.30
C GLU A 150 -43.39 6.50 18.29
N GLY A 151 -42.74 5.98 17.23
CA GLY A 151 -42.30 4.58 17.13
C GLY A 151 -43.39 3.58 16.75
N LYS A 152 -44.50 4.03 16.13
CA LYS A 152 -45.52 3.16 15.54
C LYS A 152 -45.03 2.64 14.18
N SER A 153 -45.24 1.35 13.89
CA SER A 153 -44.82 0.71 12.63
C SER A 153 -45.27 1.52 11.41
N LEU A 154 -44.33 1.82 10.52
CA LEU A 154 -44.55 2.56 9.28
C LEU A 154 -45.32 1.76 8.21
N GLU A 155 -45.70 0.52 8.49
CA GLU A 155 -46.33 -0.40 7.52
C GLU A 155 -47.73 0.05 7.04
N GLN A 156 -48.30 1.13 7.57
CA GLN A 156 -49.58 1.68 7.11
C GLN A 156 -49.58 3.19 6.77
N GLY A 157 -48.43 3.90 6.78
CA GLY A 157 -48.46 5.36 6.97
C GLY A 157 -47.90 6.31 5.89
N ILE A 158 -46.94 5.91 5.06
CA ILE A 158 -46.29 6.87 4.12
C ILE A 158 -46.62 6.49 2.67
N ASN A 159 -47.65 7.11 2.11
CA ASN A 159 -47.93 7.05 0.68
C ASN A 159 -47.06 8.08 -0.09
N GLU A 160 -47.10 8.05 -1.43
CA GLU A 160 -46.36 9.00 -2.29
C GLU A 160 -46.74 10.48 -2.05
N MET A 161 -47.97 10.76 -1.59
CA MET A 161 -48.41 12.11 -1.21
C MET A 161 -47.69 12.59 0.06
N ASN A 162 -47.56 11.73 1.08
CA ASN A 162 -46.85 12.04 2.32
C ASN A 162 -45.35 12.27 2.07
N GLN A 163 -44.73 11.52 1.14
CA GLN A 163 -43.36 11.78 0.72
C GLN A 163 -43.22 13.15 0.04
N ARG A 164 -44.10 13.48 -0.91
CA ARG A 164 -44.10 14.79 -1.57
C ARG A 164 -44.27 15.94 -0.59
N GLY A 165 -45.18 15.82 0.40
CA GLY A 165 -45.36 16.79 1.46
C GLY A 165 -44.11 16.95 2.34
N ILE A 166 -43.45 15.85 2.73
CA ILE A 166 -42.17 15.90 3.47
C ILE A 166 -41.07 16.57 2.62
N PHE A 167 -40.95 16.23 1.34
CA PHE A 167 -39.99 16.89 0.44
C PHE A 167 -40.28 18.38 0.25
N GLY A 168 -41.55 18.77 0.13
CA GLY A 168 -41.98 20.18 0.06
C GLY A 168 -41.62 20.92 1.34
N LEU A 169 -41.88 20.32 2.50
CA LEU A 169 -41.53 20.86 3.82
C LEU A 169 -40.02 21.08 3.94
N LEU A 170 -39.20 20.10 3.57
CA LEU A 170 -37.73 20.17 3.64
C LEU A 170 -37.10 21.16 2.65
N LYS A 171 -37.83 21.53 1.60
CA LYS A 171 -37.43 22.60 0.67
C LYS A 171 -37.73 23.99 1.20
N ARG A 172 -38.48 24.14 2.29
CA ARG A 172 -38.80 25.47 2.83
C ARG A 172 -37.53 26.23 3.25
N PRO A 173 -37.51 27.57 3.12
CA PRO A 173 -36.31 28.38 3.38
C PRO A 173 -35.68 28.15 4.75
N TRP A 174 -36.46 27.79 5.78
CA TRP A 174 -35.90 27.50 7.11
C TRP A 174 -34.88 26.36 7.07
N PHE A 175 -35.19 25.24 6.42
CA PHE A 175 -34.30 24.07 6.37
C PHE A 175 -33.02 24.31 5.56
N GLN A 176 -33.04 25.27 4.65
CA GLN A 176 -31.89 25.61 3.81
C GLN A 176 -30.89 26.54 4.50
N ARG A 177 -31.26 27.20 5.60
CA ARG A 177 -30.42 28.21 6.27
C ARG A 177 -29.37 27.58 7.18
N ILE A 178 -28.21 28.24 7.26
CA ILE A 178 -27.15 27.86 8.20
C ILE A 178 -27.58 28.02 9.66
N TRP A 179 -28.30 29.10 9.98
CA TRP A 179 -28.83 29.39 11.33
C TRP A 179 -29.89 28.40 11.82
N ALA A 180 -30.45 27.56 10.94
CA ALA A 180 -31.34 26.48 11.37
C ALA A 180 -30.60 25.41 12.17
N ILE A 181 -29.29 25.24 11.94
CA ILE A 181 -28.46 24.26 12.64
C ILE A 181 -28.33 24.64 14.11
N THR A 182 -27.89 25.87 14.43
CA THR A 182 -27.72 26.31 15.83
C THR A 182 -29.01 26.28 16.63
N GLY A 183 -30.12 26.73 16.04
CA GLY A 183 -31.43 26.71 16.72
C GLY A 183 -31.94 25.29 17.00
N PHE A 184 -31.67 24.33 16.11
CA PHE A 184 -32.19 22.98 16.22
C PHE A 184 -31.28 22.03 17.01
N ASP A 185 -29.96 22.06 16.76
CA ASP A 185 -29.00 21.16 17.41
C ASP A 185 -28.83 21.50 18.90
N ALA A 186 -28.71 22.78 19.25
CA ALA A 186 -28.60 23.21 20.66
C ALA A 186 -29.88 22.93 21.45
N GLY A 187 -31.06 23.03 20.80
CA GLY A 187 -32.38 22.80 21.39
C GLY A 187 -32.93 21.37 21.24
N SER A 188 -32.17 20.45 20.63
CA SER A 188 -32.61 19.11 20.16
C SER A 188 -33.22 18.19 21.23
N SER A 189 -33.04 18.53 22.50
CA SER A 189 -33.68 17.84 23.62
C SER A 189 -35.14 18.26 23.90
N ARG A 190 -35.58 19.44 23.41
CA ARG A 190 -36.81 20.16 23.79
C ARG A 190 -37.37 21.07 22.66
N GLY A 191 -37.14 20.73 21.39
CA GLY A 191 -37.62 21.50 20.23
C GLY A 191 -39.10 21.26 19.91
N TRP A 192 -39.81 22.32 19.51
CA TRP A 192 -41.22 22.34 19.15
C TRP A 192 -41.40 22.88 17.73
N LEU A 193 -41.87 22.06 16.78
CA LEU A 193 -42.18 22.50 15.41
C LEU A 193 -43.62 23.03 15.36
N ARG A 194 -43.82 24.21 14.75
CA ARG A 194 -45.15 24.82 14.64
C ARG A 194 -45.46 25.30 13.22
N SER A 195 -46.64 24.92 12.72
CA SER A 195 -47.31 25.49 11.56
C SER A 195 -48.60 26.21 12.02
N THR A 196 -49.27 26.96 11.14
CA THR A 196 -50.30 27.97 11.49
C THR A 196 -51.59 27.45 12.10
N SER A 197 -51.84 26.13 12.14
CA SER A 197 -53.02 25.61 12.83
C SER A 197 -52.85 25.68 14.36
N PRO A 198 -53.82 26.20 15.13
CA PRO A 198 -53.79 26.25 16.60
C PRO A 198 -53.53 24.90 17.26
N ASP A 199 -53.91 23.81 16.59
CA ASP A 199 -53.82 22.43 17.09
C ASP A 199 -52.50 21.71 16.70
N ASN A 200 -51.63 22.31 15.88
CA ASN A 200 -50.45 21.65 15.31
C ASN A 200 -49.15 22.10 16.00
N VAL A 201 -49.04 21.78 17.29
CA VAL A 201 -47.86 22.07 18.10
C VAL A 201 -47.20 20.75 18.49
N TRP A 202 -46.02 20.46 17.92
CA TRP A 202 -45.39 19.14 18.04
C TRP A 202 -44.16 19.17 18.93
N LEU A 203 -44.07 18.23 19.88
CA LEU A 203 -42.86 17.98 20.65
C LEU A 203 -41.94 17.05 19.84
N CYS A 204 -40.75 17.50 19.45
CA CYS A 204 -39.70 16.60 18.97
C CYS A 204 -39.18 15.81 20.19
N ASN A 205 -39.85 14.72 20.53
CA ASN A 205 -39.37 13.80 21.56
C ASN A 205 -38.39 12.79 20.93
N ASN A 206 -37.29 12.57 21.63
CA ASN A 206 -36.07 11.86 21.20
C ASN A 206 -36.22 10.33 20.96
N ARG A 207 -37.30 9.88 20.30
CA ARG A 207 -37.44 8.49 19.86
C ARG A 207 -37.11 8.39 18.37
N ARG A 208 -36.47 7.28 18.00
CA ARG A 208 -35.96 7.01 16.65
C ARG A 208 -37.08 7.13 15.63
N VAL A 209 -37.03 8.17 14.80
CA VAL A 209 -37.92 8.35 13.65
C VAL A 209 -37.34 7.55 12.48
N TYR A 210 -37.89 6.38 12.19
CA TYR A 210 -37.42 5.55 11.06
C TYR A 210 -38.16 5.92 9.78
N LEU A 211 -37.58 6.77 8.93
CA LEU A 211 -38.03 6.92 7.54
C LEU A 211 -37.29 5.89 6.68
N GLN A 212 -37.75 4.65 6.67
CA GLN A 212 -37.21 3.59 5.81
C GLN A 212 -37.71 3.82 4.37
N PRO A 213 -36.84 3.81 3.33
CA PRO A 213 -37.31 3.73 1.96
C PRO A 213 -37.72 2.28 1.69
N ALA A 214 -39.01 2.01 1.70
CA ALA A 214 -39.55 0.71 1.35
C ALA A 214 -39.52 0.49 -0.18
N PHE A 215 -38.35 0.45 -0.83
CA PHE A 215 -38.21 -0.12 -2.20
C PHE A 215 -36.77 -0.58 -2.51
N PRO A 216 -36.57 -1.84 -2.96
CA PRO A 216 -35.34 -2.30 -3.57
C PRO A 216 -35.45 -2.18 -5.11
N GLN A 217 -35.15 -1.03 -5.70
CA GLN A 217 -34.88 -0.92 -7.15
C GLN A 217 -33.82 0.15 -7.48
N PRO A 218 -32.91 -0.07 -8.45
CA PRO A 218 -31.77 0.81 -8.73
C PRO A 218 -32.08 2.08 -9.52
N SER A 219 -33.33 2.28 -9.97
CA SER A 219 -33.71 3.31 -10.95
C SER A 219 -34.32 4.59 -10.38
N PHE A 220 -34.63 4.64 -9.08
CA PHE A 220 -35.05 5.87 -8.39
C PHE A 220 -33.99 6.33 -7.36
N ARG A 221 -32.73 6.41 -7.80
CA ARG A 221 -31.85 7.43 -7.21
C ARG A 221 -32.30 8.77 -7.77
N LEU A 222 -33.29 9.40 -7.13
CA LEU A 222 -33.52 10.84 -7.28
C LEU A 222 -32.25 11.54 -6.79
N ALA A 223 -31.32 11.71 -7.72
CA ALA A 223 -30.20 12.63 -7.65
C ALA A 223 -30.78 14.03 -7.48
N GLY A 224 -30.96 14.47 -6.23
CA GLY A 224 -31.63 15.74 -5.97
C GLY A 224 -32.09 16.01 -4.53
N SER A 225 -31.98 15.07 -3.59
CA SER A 225 -32.09 15.39 -2.16
C SER A 225 -30.69 15.56 -1.57
N ASP A 226 -30.35 16.79 -1.18
CA ASP A 226 -29.08 17.14 -0.52
C ASP A 226 -28.84 16.22 0.71
N PRO A 227 -27.70 15.49 0.77
CA PRO A 227 -27.31 14.71 1.95
C PRO A 227 -27.33 15.54 3.25
N SER A 228 -27.14 16.87 3.17
CA SER A 228 -27.13 17.79 4.30
C SER A 228 -28.47 17.88 5.08
N ILE A 229 -29.56 17.43 4.46
CA ILE A 229 -30.91 17.44 5.04
C ILE A 229 -31.21 16.12 5.77
N ARG A 230 -30.65 14.99 5.30
CA ARG A 230 -31.02 13.63 5.76
C ARG A 230 -30.64 13.34 7.23
N GLY A 231 -29.59 13.98 7.75
CA GLY A 231 -29.07 13.70 9.11
C GLY A 231 -29.33 14.80 10.16
N ALA A 232 -29.80 15.99 9.78
CA ALA A 232 -29.83 17.16 10.67
C ALA A 232 -31.11 17.28 11.51
N ILE A 233 -32.22 16.67 11.10
CA ILE A 233 -33.56 16.99 11.65
C ILE A 233 -34.02 15.99 12.72
N PHE A 234 -33.37 14.82 12.85
CA PHE A 234 -33.83 13.75 13.74
C PHE A 234 -32.69 13.14 14.57
N ARG A 235 -32.01 13.94 15.40
CA ARG A 235 -30.98 13.45 16.31
C ARG A 235 -31.57 12.93 17.64
N PRO A 236 -31.10 11.79 18.18
CA PRO A 236 -31.50 11.31 19.51
C PRO A 236 -30.61 11.85 20.65
N LYS A 237 -31.23 12.10 21.82
CA LYS A 237 -30.60 12.51 23.11
C LYS A 237 -29.40 11.67 23.54
N ASN A 238 -29.34 10.39 23.14
CA ASN A 238 -28.27 9.48 23.54
C ASN A 238 -27.04 9.53 22.62
N ALA A 239 -27.04 10.39 21.60
CA ALA A 239 -25.87 10.69 20.77
C ALA A 239 -25.11 11.95 21.23
N ILE A 240 -25.50 12.58 22.33
CA ILE A 240 -24.51 13.24 23.20
C ILE A 240 -23.80 12.13 23.98
N ARG A 241 -23.09 11.25 23.26
CA ARG A 241 -22.09 10.42 23.89
C ARG A 241 -20.82 11.25 23.97
N SER A 242 -20.37 11.38 25.21
CA SER A 242 -19.04 11.55 25.80
C SER A 242 -17.77 11.26 24.97
N SER A 243 -17.77 11.34 23.63
CA SER A 243 -16.59 11.13 22.79
C SER A 243 -16.56 12.13 21.62
N GLY A 244 -15.90 13.28 21.86
CA GLY A 244 -15.42 14.21 20.84
C GLY A 244 -16.43 15.26 20.37
N ALA A 245 -16.25 16.50 20.79
CA ALA A 245 -16.93 17.64 20.16
C ALA A 245 -16.33 17.86 18.75
N LEU A 246 -17.17 18.23 17.75
CA LEU A 246 -16.73 18.39 16.35
C LEU A 246 -15.84 19.64 16.19
N SER A 247 -14.79 19.54 15.39
CA SER A 247 -13.97 20.71 15.03
C SER A 247 -14.69 21.63 14.05
N LEU A 248 -14.24 22.89 13.97
CA LEU A 248 -14.81 23.88 13.07
C LEU A 248 -14.66 23.46 11.60
N GLY A 249 -13.54 22.81 11.25
CA GLY A 249 -13.32 22.28 9.90
C GLY A 249 -14.36 21.23 9.50
N GLU A 250 -14.67 20.28 10.39
CA GLU A 250 -15.71 19.27 10.17
C GLU A 250 -17.09 19.92 10.00
N LEU A 251 -17.44 20.87 10.86
CA LEU A 251 -18.73 21.58 10.76
C LEU A 251 -18.85 22.35 9.44
N ILE A 252 -17.78 23.00 9.00
CA ILE A 252 -17.77 23.72 7.72
C ILE A 252 -17.95 22.73 6.55
N ASP A 253 -17.19 21.63 6.52
CA ASP A 253 -17.30 20.60 5.46
C ASP A 253 -18.69 19.94 5.42
N MET A 254 -19.42 19.91 6.54
CA MET A 254 -20.80 19.42 6.61
C MET A 254 -21.84 20.43 6.11
N TYR A 255 -21.61 21.74 6.29
CA TYR A 255 -22.69 22.73 6.23
C TYR A 255 -22.43 23.98 5.38
N HIS A 256 -21.25 24.14 4.78
CA HIS A 256 -20.91 25.33 3.99
C HIS A 256 -21.85 25.60 2.79
N THR A 257 -22.55 24.57 2.30
CA THR A 257 -23.55 24.70 1.22
C THR A 257 -24.86 25.33 1.67
N ARG A 258 -25.10 25.50 2.97
CA ARG A 258 -26.33 26.14 3.46
C ARG A 258 -26.38 27.63 3.14
N MET A 259 -27.60 28.13 2.99
CA MET A 259 -27.86 29.53 2.66
C MET A 259 -27.63 30.45 3.87
N ALA A 260 -27.08 31.62 3.57
CA ALA A 260 -26.84 32.69 4.52
C ALA A 260 -27.15 34.04 3.87
N THR A 261 -27.79 34.94 4.60
CA THR A 261 -28.10 36.30 4.09
C THR A 261 -26.82 37.14 4.03
N LYS A 262 -25.95 37.02 5.05
CA LYS A 262 -24.58 37.55 5.02
C LYS A 262 -23.61 36.36 4.98
N LEU A 263 -22.58 36.44 4.13
CA LEU A 263 -21.61 35.35 3.97
C LEU A 263 -20.92 34.96 5.29
N HIS A 264 -20.63 35.94 6.15
CA HIS A 264 -20.05 35.73 7.49
C HIS A 264 -20.78 34.70 8.33
N ASP A 265 -22.11 34.62 8.18
CA ASP A 265 -22.94 33.71 8.95
C ASP A 265 -22.66 32.24 8.64
N LYS A 266 -22.09 31.93 7.46
CA LYS A 266 -21.62 30.56 7.13
C LYS A 266 -20.55 30.07 8.09
N VAL A 267 -19.80 30.99 8.69
CA VAL A 267 -18.78 30.70 9.71
C VAL A 267 -19.34 30.95 11.11
N TYR A 268 -19.90 32.14 11.35
CA TYR A 268 -20.31 32.58 12.69
C TYR A 268 -21.39 31.70 13.31
N ALA A 269 -22.30 31.13 12.51
CA ALA A 269 -23.29 30.19 13.03
C ALA A 269 -22.64 28.93 13.62
N LEU A 270 -21.52 28.46 13.07
CA LEU A 270 -20.91 27.20 13.48
C LEU A 270 -19.94 27.33 14.65
N LEU A 271 -19.47 28.54 14.97
CA LEU A 271 -18.47 28.78 16.02
C LEU A 271 -18.93 28.28 17.39
N SER A 272 -20.20 28.53 17.72
CA SER A 272 -20.78 28.15 19.02
C SER A 272 -20.94 26.64 19.20
N MET A 273 -20.83 25.86 18.11
CA MET A 273 -20.94 24.41 18.11
C MET A 273 -19.59 23.70 17.99
N SER A 274 -18.52 24.45 17.67
CA SER A 274 -17.18 23.91 17.53
C SER A 274 -16.55 23.61 18.89
N CYS A 275 -15.77 22.54 18.95
CA CYS A 275 -14.91 22.23 20.09
C CYS A 275 -13.66 23.09 20.18
N ASP A 276 -13.29 23.76 19.09
CA ASP A 276 -12.06 24.52 19.01
C ASP A 276 -12.18 25.84 19.79
N THR A 277 -11.07 26.56 19.96
CA THR A 277 -11.02 27.91 20.54
C THR A 277 -10.82 28.97 19.46
N PRO A 278 -11.82 29.25 18.59
CA PRO A 278 -11.67 30.12 17.42
C PRO A 278 -11.46 31.60 17.77
N ASN A 279 -11.80 32.00 19.00
CA ASN A 279 -11.63 33.38 19.47
C ASN A 279 -10.17 33.84 19.46
N LEU A 280 -9.21 32.94 19.74
CA LEU A 280 -7.78 33.24 19.68
C LEU A 280 -7.25 33.48 18.25
N ALA A 281 -8.00 33.03 17.24
CA ALA A 281 -7.65 33.16 15.82
C ALA A 281 -8.32 34.38 15.14
N GLY A 282 -9.02 35.23 15.91
CA GLY A 282 -9.72 36.40 15.37
C GLY A 282 -10.91 36.03 14.48
N LEU A 283 -11.52 34.87 14.72
CA LEU A 283 -12.74 34.39 14.06
C LEU A 283 -14.03 34.79 14.81
N SER A 284 -13.92 35.52 15.92
CA SER A 284 -15.08 35.99 16.68
C SER A 284 -16.03 36.83 15.80
N PRO A 285 -17.36 36.78 16.04
CA PRO A 285 -18.34 37.51 15.24
C PRO A 285 -18.08 39.02 15.21
N ASP A 286 -17.56 39.50 14.09
CA ASP A 286 -17.41 40.92 13.77
C ASP A 286 -17.82 41.15 12.30
N TYR A 287 -18.91 41.88 12.10
CA TYR A 287 -19.42 42.20 10.76
C TYR A 287 -18.74 43.39 10.09
N LYS A 288 -17.79 44.05 10.78
CA LYS A 288 -16.92 45.09 10.18
C LYS A 288 -15.78 44.49 9.37
N VAL A 289 -15.37 43.27 9.70
CA VAL A 289 -14.35 42.51 8.94
C VAL A 289 -14.91 42.14 7.57
N THR A 290 -14.12 42.26 6.51
CA THR A 290 -14.58 41.86 5.16
C THR A 290 -14.66 40.33 5.04
N TRP A 291 -15.49 39.83 4.12
CA TRP A 291 -15.62 38.39 3.89
C TRP A 291 -14.28 37.76 3.49
N LYS A 292 -13.52 38.42 2.61
CA LYS A 292 -12.18 38.02 2.19
C LYS A 292 -11.28 37.70 3.39
N THR A 293 -11.22 38.64 4.34
CA THR A 293 -10.36 38.56 5.53
C THR A 293 -10.82 37.44 6.46
N LEU A 294 -12.13 37.28 6.64
CA LEU A 294 -12.69 36.22 7.49
C LEU A 294 -12.38 34.83 6.92
N LEU A 295 -12.57 34.63 5.61
CA LEU A 295 -12.32 33.35 4.96
C LEU A 295 -10.82 32.98 4.99
N GLU A 296 -9.94 33.97 4.81
CA GLU A 296 -8.49 33.77 4.96
C GLU A 296 -8.11 33.32 6.38
N ARG A 297 -8.65 33.98 7.41
CA ARG A 297 -8.44 33.59 8.82
C ARG A 297 -8.95 32.17 9.08
N LEU A 298 -10.09 31.80 8.50
CA LEU A 298 -10.67 30.47 8.67
C LEU A 298 -9.76 29.38 8.10
N VAL A 299 -9.26 29.57 6.87
CA VAL A 299 -8.34 28.61 6.23
C VAL A 299 -7.06 28.45 7.05
N LYS A 300 -6.46 29.55 7.49
CA LYS A 300 -5.25 29.55 8.34
C LYS A 300 -5.49 28.89 9.70
N PHE A 301 -6.70 29.00 10.24
CA PHE A 301 -7.08 28.35 11.48
C PHE A 301 -7.24 26.82 11.33
N ILE A 302 -7.91 26.38 10.27
CA ILE A 302 -8.19 24.96 10.04
C ILE A 302 -6.92 24.19 9.63
N LEU A 303 -6.11 24.76 8.73
CA LEU A 303 -4.91 24.11 8.21
C LEU A 303 -3.70 24.40 9.09
N PHE A 304 -3.12 25.59 8.92
CA PHE A 304 -2.01 26.11 9.72
C PHE A 304 -1.79 27.60 9.40
N LYS A 305 -1.17 28.32 10.35
CA LYS A 305 -1.07 29.79 10.34
C LYS A 305 -0.39 30.38 9.10
N ASP A 306 0.66 29.74 8.62
CA ASP A 306 1.56 30.26 7.58
C ASP A 306 1.21 29.76 6.17
N VAL A 307 0.03 29.17 5.97
CA VAL A 307 -0.40 28.69 4.65
C VAL A 307 -0.61 29.87 3.69
N SER A 308 -0.15 29.71 2.44
CA SER A 308 -0.44 30.68 1.37
C SER A 308 -1.88 30.51 0.92
N VAL A 309 -2.67 31.58 1.08
CA VAL A 309 -4.09 31.58 0.73
C VAL A 309 -4.46 32.91 0.08
N LYS A 310 -5.24 32.85 -0.98
CA LYS A 310 -5.85 34.00 -1.66
C LYS A 310 -7.37 33.85 -1.63
N THR A 311 -8.05 34.92 -1.24
CA THR A 311 -9.51 35.03 -1.14
C THR A 311 -9.96 36.35 -1.77
N TRP A 312 -11.25 36.46 -2.09
CA TRP A 312 -11.83 37.65 -2.74
C TRP A 312 -13.13 38.06 -2.04
N ASP A 313 -13.45 39.35 -2.07
CA ASP A 313 -14.69 39.84 -1.49
C ASP A 313 -15.90 39.37 -2.31
N GLY A 314 -16.95 38.95 -1.62
CA GLY A 314 -18.17 38.42 -2.24
C GLY A 314 -18.04 37.03 -2.89
N LYS A 315 -16.86 36.41 -2.84
CA LYS A 315 -16.60 35.06 -3.40
C LYS A 315 -16.42 34.02 -2.31
N GLU A 316 -17.15 32.93 -2.40
CA GLU A 316 -17.04 31.80 -1.45
C GLU A 316 -15.96 30.79 -1.88
N THR A 317 -14.82 31.30 -2.35
CA THR A 317 -13.70 30.47 -2.84
C THR A 317 -12.40 30.92 -2.20
N ALA A 318 -11.61 29.94 -1.76
CA ALA A 318 -10.23 30.13 -1.35
C ALA A 318 -9.30 29.34 -2.27
N LEU A 319 -8.24 30.01 -2.74
CA LEU A 319 -7.12 29.39 -3.44
C LEU A 319 -5.99 29.19 -2.45
N ILE A 320 -5.50 27.97 -2.32
CA ILE A 320 -4.50 27.58 -1.31
C ILE A 320 -3.31 26.96 -2.04
N GLU A 321 -2.14 27.52 -1.82
CA GLU A 321 -0.86 27.05 -2.37
C GLU A 321 -0.06 26.42 -1.22
N SER A 322 0.26 25.13 -1.32
CA SER A 322 0.99 24.44 -0.25
C SER A 322 1.78 23.25 -0.79
N ARG A 323 2.90 22.94 -0.14
CA ARG A 323 3.59 21.66 -0.34
C ARG A 323 2.94 20.58 0.50
N GLY A 324 2.94 19.34 0.04
CA GLY A 324 2.40 18.24 0.82
C GLY A 324 2.81 16.87 0.29
N TYR A 325 2.25 15.83 0.90
CA TYR A 325 2.51 14.43 0.54
C TYR A 325 1.20 13.71 0.23
N VAL A 326 1.16 12.95 -0.86
CA VAL A 326 0.04 12.06 -1.15
C VAL A 326 0.21 10.80 -0.31
N LEU A 327 -0.72 10.59 0.62
CA LEU A 327 -0.74 9.44 1.51
C LEU A 327 -1.36 8.22 0.84
N GLY A 328 -2.32 8.44 -0.05
CA GLY A 328 -3.11 7.37 -0.66
C GLY A 328 -4.32 7.91 -1.42
N HIS A 329 -5.29 7.04 -1.66
CA HIS A 329 -6.55 7.39 -2.33
C HIS A 329 -7.75 6.63 -1.75
N VAL A 330 -8.94 7.13 -2.04
CA VAL A 330 -10.22 6.51 -1.69
C VAL A 330 -10.50 5.32 -2.60
N LEU A 331 -10.50 4.12 -2.03
CA LEU A 331 -10.74 2.87 -2.75
C LEU A 331 -12.24 2.60 -2.97
N SER A 332 -13.04 2.78 -1.92
CA SER A 332 -14.48 2.54 -1.93
C SER A 332 -15.20 3.32 -0.85
N ILE A 333 -16.50 3.52 -1.03
CA ILE A 333 -17.39 4.19 -0.09
C ILE A 333 -18.52 3.22 0.22
N ASP A 334 -18.64 2.86 1.48
CA ASP A 334 -19.74 2.05 2.00
C ASP A 334 -20.71 2.97 2.76
N ILE A 335 -21.97 2.96 2.33
CA ILE A 335 -23.02 3.69 3.04
C ILE A 335 -23.52 2.72 4.10
N ASP A 336 -22.99 2.82 5.32
CA ASP A 336 -23.47 2.04 6.45
C ASP A 336 -24.95 2.39 6.69
N SER A 337 -25.83 1.53 6.14
CA SER A 337 -27.29 1.68 6.23
C SER A 337 -27.81 1.58 7.67
N THR A 338 -26.96 1.23 8.63
CA THR A 338 -27.32 1.12 10.05
C THR A 338 -27.05 2.39 10.85
N ARG A 339 -26.24 3.32 10.34
CA ARG A 339 -25.80 4.55 11.04
C ARG A 339 -25.76 5.75 10.09
N TYR A 340 -26.94 6.25 9.72
CA TYR A 340 -27.21 7.37 8.78
C TYR A 340 -26.47 8.71 9.01
N GLU A 341 -25.63 8.82 10.03
CA GLU A 341 -24.85 10.02 10.36
C GLU A 341 -23.41 9.98 9.82
N ARG A 342 -22.95 8.81 9.35
CA ARG A 342 -21.56 8.63 8.93
C ARG A 342 -21.43 7.80 7.67
N GLN A 343 -20.49 8.19 6.82
CA GLN A 343 -20.05 7.42 5.66
C GLN A 343 -18.79 6.65 6.03
N CYS A 344 -18.72 5.38 5.62
CA CYS A 344 -17.52 4.56 5.78
C CYS A 344 -16.70 4.65 4.50
N VAL A 345 -15.52 5.26 4.58
CA VAL A 345 -14.61 5.46 3.44
C VAL A 345 -13.41 4.54 3.61
N SER A 346 -13.16 3.69 2.63
CA SER A 346 -11.99 2.81 2.61
C SER A 346 -10.84 3.53 1.91
N ILE A 347 -9.70 3.68 2.59
CA ILE A 347 -8.49 4.33 2.08
C ILE A 347 -7.41 3.27 1.80
N GLU A 348 -6.79 3.32 0.63
CA GLU A 348 -5.57 2.60 0.33
C GLU A 348 -4.37 3.54 0.42
N PHE A 349 -3.40 3.22 1.28
CA PHE A 349 -2.19 4.02 1.49
C PHE A 349 -1.03 3.56 0.59
N ASN A 350 -0.19 4.51 0.18
CA ASN A 350 0.96 4.28 -0.70
C ASN A 350 2.07 3.46 -0.01
N ASN A 351 2.31 3.69 1.28
CA ASN A 351 3.34 2.98 2.05
C ASN A 351 2.74 1.75 2.74
N ARG A 352 3.05 0.55 2.23
CA ARG A 352 2.78 -0.72 2.91
C ARG A 352 3.94 -1.02 3.88
N PRO A 353 3.69 -1.30 5.17
CA PRO A 353 4.74 -1.81 6.06
C PRO A 353 5.28 -3.14 5.52
N GLU A 354 6.61 -3.31 5.47
CA GLU A 354 7.28 -4.52 4.98
C GLU A 354 6.83 -5.80 5.73
N SER A 355 6.30 -5.67 6.95
CA SER A 355 5.78 -6.80 7.73
C SER A 355 4.47 -7.41 7.21
N VAL A 356 3.83 -6.82 6.19
CA VAL A 356 2.45 -7.17 5.77
C VAL A 356 2.36 -7.70 4.33
N TYR A 357 3.49 -8.10 3.71
CA TYR A 357 3.50 -8.69 2.34
C TYR A 357 2.60 -9.93 2.16
N HIS A 358 2.11 -10.54 3.24
CA HIS A 358 1.22 -11.70 3.20
C HIS A 358 -0.28 -11.37 3.07
N TYR A 359 -0.70 -10.11 3.16
CA TYR A 359 -2.12 -9.72 3.00
C TYR A 359 -2.32 -8.86 1.76
N LYS A 360 -3.18 -9.32 0.84
CA LYS A 360 -3.45 -8.69 -0.46
C LYS A 360 -4.08 -7.29 -0.37
N GLU A 361 -4.70 -6.91 0.75
CA GLU A 361 -5.46 -5.67 0.90
C GLU A 361 -5.16 -5.01 2.25
N TYR A 362 -4.29 -3.98 2.25
CA TYR A 362 -4.06 -3.12 3.41
C TYR A 362 -4.86 -1.82 3.21
N SER A 363 -6.16 -1.89 3.46
CA SER A 363 -7.04 -0.72 3.43
C SER A 363 -7.54 -0.39 4.84
N THR A 364 -7.61 0.90 5.16
CA THR A 364 -8.15 1.38 6.45
C THR A 364 -9.53 1.96 6.22
N ARG A 365 -10.47 1.67 7.13
CA ARG A 365 -11.82 2.24 7.10
C ARG A 365 -11.89 3.49 7.98
N TRP A 366 -12.27 4.60 7.39
CA TRP A 366 -12.52 5.87 8.06
C TRP A 366 -14.02 6.11 8.16
N PHE A 367 -14.49 6.54 9.33
CA PHE A 367 -15.88 6.93 9.55
C PHE A 367 -15.95 8.45 9.57
N LEU A 368 -16.46 9.04 8.50
CA LEU A 368 -16.57 10.49 8.36
C LEU A 368 -18.03 10.93 8.53
N PRO A 369 -18.30 12.14 9.03
CA PRO A 369 -19.67 12.67 9.07
C PRO A 369 -20.25 12.82 7.66
N ALA A 370 -21.57 12.99 7.56
CA ALA A 370 -22.22 13.33 6.30
C ALA A 370 -21.74 14.71 5.80
N LEU A 371 -20.99 14.72 4.71
CA LEU A 371 -20.36 15.92 4.14
C LEU A 371 -21.26 16.62 3.11
N ALA A 372 -21.05 17.92 2.94
CA ALA A 372 -21.73 18.72 1.92
C ALA A 372 -21.29 18.36 0.49
N LYS A 373 -19.98 18.10 0.29
CA LYS A 373 -19.44 17.54 -0.96
C LYS A 373 -19.29 16.03 -0.84
N SER A 374 -19.74 15.30 -1.87
CA SER A 374 -19.57 13.84 -1.89
C SER A 374 -18.13 13.45 -2.21
N ILE A 375 -17.57 12.59 -1.36
CA ILE A 375 -16.34 11.86 -1.64
C ILE A 375 -16.63 10.88 -2.78
N GLN A 376 -15.66 10.70 -3.67
CA GLN A 376 -15.71 9.77 -4.78
C GLN A 376 -14.53 8.80 -4.70
N ARG A 377 -14.67 7.68 -5.42
CA ARG A 377 -13.55 6.79 -5.67
C ARG A 377 -12.43 7.56 -6.38
N ASP A 378 -11.19 7.24 -6.04
CA ASP A 378 -9.96 7.87 -6.53
C ASP A 378 -9.74 9.32 -6.07
N ASP A 379 -10.56 9.86 -5.15
CA ASP A 379 -10.19 11.09 -4.45
C ASP A 379 -8.90 10.82 -3.64
N LEU A 380 -7.97 11.77 -3.69
CA LEU A 380 -6.65 11.66 -3.10
C LEU A 380 -6.70 12.05 -1.63
N VAL A 381 -5.94 11.32 -0.81
CA VAL A 381 -5.70 11.66 0.59
C VAL A 381 -4.28 12.22 0.69
N CYS A 382 -4.15 13.45 1.18
CA CYS A 382 -2.85 14.10 1.33
C CYS A 382 -2.70 14.75 2.70
N ILE A 383 -1.45 14.99 3.10
CA ILE A 383 -1.13 15.84 4.26
C ILE A 383 -0.30 17.03 3.78
N LEU A 384 -0.79 18.23 4.07
CA LEU A 384 -0.11 19.47 3.73
C LEU A 384 1.01 19.77 4.73
N GLN A 385 2.11 20.33 4.26
CA GLN A 385 3.26 20.67 5.08
C GLN A 385 2.86 21.74 6.11
N GLY A 386 2.95 21.38 7.40
CA GLY A 386 2.53 22.25 8.51
C GLY A 386 1.13 21.95 9.04
N ALA A 387 0.30 21.21 8.29
CA ALA A 387 -1.00 20.75 8.78
C ALA A 387 -0.86 19.52 9.69
N SER A 388 -1.69 19.45 10.73
CA SER A 388 -1.74 18.31 11.65
C SER A 388 -2.70 17.20 11.22
N LYS A 389 -3.65 17.52 10.33
CA LYS A 389 -4.72 16.64 9.86
C LYS A 389 -4.65 16.46 8.33
N PRO A 390 -4.97 15.26 7.80
CA PRO A 390 -4.98 15.05 6.35
C PRO A 390 -6.21 15.69 5.69
N SER A 391 -6.10 15.99 4.40
CA SER A 391 -7.17 16.51 3.55
C SER A 391 -7.56 15.47 2.50
N ILE A 392 -8.82 15.51 2.05
CA ILE A 392 -9.30 14.73 0.90
C ILE A 392 -9.54 15.69 -0.26
N ILE A 393 -8.85 15.44 -1.37
CA ILE A 393 -8.83 16.34 -2.53
C ILE A 393 -9.12 15.58 -3.82
N ARG A 394 -9.75 16.27 -4.78
CA ARG A 394 -10.07 15.72 -6.09
C ARG A 394 -9.17 16.33 -7.16
N ALA A 395 -8.47 15.48 -7.91
CA ALA A 395 -7.60 15.89 -9.01
C ALA A 395 -8.39 16.26 -10.29
N TYR A 396 -8.09 17.43 -10.83
CA TYR A 396 -8.57 17.95 -12.13
C TYR A 396 -7.39 18.09 -13.12
N LYS A 397 -7.52 18.91 -14.17
CA LYS A 397 -6.47 19.04 -15.21
C LYS A 397 -5.21 19.80 -14.75
N ASP A 398 -5.37 20.78 -13.87
CA ASP A 398 -4.32 21.76 -13.48
C ASP A 398 -4.45 22.23 -12.03
N HIS A 399 -5.33 21.60 -11.23
CA HIS A 399 -5.53 21.94 -9.83
C HIS A 399 -6.22 20.78 -9.09
N PHE A 400 -6.37 20.92 -7.78
CA PHE A 400 -7.16 20.01 -6.97
C PHE A 400 -8.31 20.76 -6.29
N SER A 401 -9.50 20.17 -6.21
CA SER A 401 -10.57 20.70 -5.39
C SER A 401 -10.55 20.07 -4.00
N ILE A 402 -10.69 20.89 -2.96
CA ILE A 402 -10.85 20.38 -1.60
C ILE A 402 -12.27 19.83 -1.44
N ILE A 403 -12.35 18.55 -1.09
CA ILE A 403 -13.59 17.84 -0.72
C ILE A 403 -13.75 17.82 0.80
N VAL A 404 -12.66 17.54 1.52
CA VAL A 404 -12.57 17.64 2.98
C VAL A 404 -11.30 18.40 3.32
N ILE A 405 -11.41 19.52 4.03
CA ILE A 405 -10.26 20.38 4.31
C ILE A 405 -9.36 19.77 5.39
N ALA A 406 -9.93 19.16 6.43
CA ALA A 406 -9.18 18.57 7.53
C ALA A 406 -9.96 17.41 8.15
N VAL A 407 -9.51 16.19 7.91
CA VAL A 407 -10.11 14.96 8.45
C VAL A 407 -9.71 14.80 9.91
N ASN A 408 -10.71 14.74 10.80
CA ASN A 408 -10.48 14.45 12.21
C ASN A 408 -10.61 12.93 12.46
N LEU A 409 -9.53 12.31 12.94
CA LEU A 409 -9.48 10.87 13.23
C LEU A 409 -9.57 10.56 14.73
N GLU A 410 -9.53 11.59 15.58
CA GLU A 410 -9.55 11.45 17.04
C GLU A 410 -10.95 11.08 17.54
N GLY A 411 -11.19 9.77 17.74
CA GLY A 411 -12.37 9.29 18.46
C GLY A 411 -13.00 7.98 17.97
N HIS A 412 -12.47 7.31 16.93
CA HIS A 412 -13.13 6.14 16.29
C HIS A 412 -12.30 4.86 16.29
N THR A 413 -11.56 4.61 17.37
CA THR A 413 -10.71 3.42 17.54
C THR A 413 -11.29 2.40 18.52
N GLN A 414 -12.15 1.49 18.02
CA GLN A 414 -12.30 0.06 18.43
C GLN A 414 -13.55 -0.56 17.76
N ARG A 415 -13.57 -1.78 17.22
CA ARG A 415 -12.93 -3.05 17.61
C ARG A 415 -12.62 -3.90 16.36
N ASP A 416 -11.62 -4.76 16.50
CA ASP A 416 -11.11 -5.78 15.58
C ASP A 416 -10.03 -5.33 14.58
N ARG A 417 -8.79 -5.74 14.93
CA ARG A 417 -7.50 -5.64 14.22
C ARG A 417 -6.78 -4.29 14.39
N GLY A 418 -5.58 -4.41 14.99
CA GLY A 418 -4.43 -3.48 15.01
C GLY A 418 -4.68 -1.99 14.78
N TYR A 419 -4.29 -1.18 15.77
CA TYR A 419 -4.09 0.26 15.60
C TYR A 419 -3.28 0.56 14.33
N ILE A 420 -3.83 1.35 13.42
CA ILE A 420 -3.04 1.96 12.34
C ILE A 420 -3.20 3.47 12.53
N GLU A 421 -2.24 4.05 13.24
CA GLU A 421 -2.02 5.50 13.21
C GLU A 421 -1.84 5.94 11.75
N CYS A 422 -2.41 7.09 11.38
CA CYS A 422 -2.08 7.72 10.10
C CYS A 422 -0.56 7.75 9.99
N PRO A 423 0.06 7.14 8.95
CA PRO A 423 1.50 6.97 8.95
C PRO A 423 2.16 8.34 9.10
N ALA A 424 2.86 8.55 10.21
CA ALA A 424 3.62 9.76 10.41
C ALA A 424 4.57 9.92 9.22
N PRO A 425 4.79 11.14 8.70
CA PRO A 425 5.64 11.36 7.54
C PRO A 425 7.05 10.85 7.84
N SER A 426 7.34 9.64 7.37
CA SER A 426 8.64 8.99 7.56
C SER A 426 9.71 9.72 6.76
N HIS A 427 10.99 9.51 7.08
CA HIS A 427 12.10 10.09 6.32
C HIS A 427 12.06 9.75 4.81
N SER A 428 11.37 8.67 4.38
CA SER A 428 11.19 8.34 2.95
C SER A 428 10.13 9.20 2.26
N MET A 429 9.11 9.69 2.98
CA MET A 429 8.07 10.55 2.41
C MET A 429 8.60 11.91 1.98
N LYS A 430 9.68 12.43 2.59
CA LYS A 430 10.33 13.70 2.21
C LYS A 430 10.69 13.80 0.72
N ASN A 431 10.88 12.66 0.03
CA ASN A 431 11.23 12.62 -1.39
C ASN A 431 10.04 12.80 -2.35
N PHE A 432 8.79 12.70 -1.88
CA PHE A 432 7.57 12.78 -2.72
C PHE A 432 6.73 14.02 -2.40
N SER A 433 7.36 15.07 -1.87
CA SER A 433 6.67 16.34 -1.70
C SER A 433 6.20 16.85 -3.08
N ARG A 434 4.92 17.22 -3.17
CA ARG A 434 4.32 17.86 -4.36
C ARG A 434 3.90 19.27 -4.01
N ASP A 435 3.91 20.16 -4.99
CA ASP A 435 3.26 21.46 -4.87
C ASP A 435 1.78 21.30 -5.23
N PHE A 436 0.91 21.66 -4.30
CA PHE A 436 -0.55 21.61 -4.46
C PHE A 436 -1.11 23.01 -4.70
N LEU A 437 -1.85 23.14 -5.79
CA LEU A 437 -2.81 24.22 -5.99
C LEU A 437 -4.20 23.71 -5.64
N LEU A 438 -4.69 24.08 -4.46
CA LEU A 438 -5.96 23.64 -3.93
C LEU A 438 -7.02 24.74 -4.08
N ILE A 439 -8.19 24.37 -4.57
CA ILE A 439 -9.35 25.26 -4.67
C ILE A 439 -10.43 24.76 -3.71
N TRP A 440 -10.70 25.55 -2.69
CA TRP A 440 -11.83 25.32 -1.78
C TRP A 440 -12.98 26.24 -2.16
N ASN A 441 -13.85 25.72 -3.04
CA ASN A 441 -15.01 26.46 -3.56
C ASN A 441 -16.30 25.97 -2.89
N TRP A 442 -17.11 26.90 -2.37
CA TRP A 442 -18.43 26.64 -1.78
C TRP A 442 -19.61 27.11 -2.65
N GLU A 443 -19.34 27.83 -3.76
CA GLU A 443 -20.38 28.33 -4.67
C GLU A 443 -21.21 27.17 -5.23
N GLN A 444 -22.52 27.22 -5.05
CA GLN A 444 -23.43 26.21 -5.59
C GLN A 444 -23.54 26.38 -7.12
N SER A 445 -23.17 25.36 -7.88
CA SER A 445 -23.58 25.24 -9.28
C SER A 445 -25.10 25.17 -9.36
N LEU A 446 -25.75 26.23 -9.83
CA LEU A 446 -27.19 26.27 -10.12
C LEU A 446 -27.60 25.33 -11.27
N LYS A 447 -26.66 24.64 -11.92
CA LYS A 447 -26.93 23.65 -12.97
C LYS A 447 -26.65 22.25 -12.44
N TYR A 448 -27.72 21.46 -12.31
CA TYR A 448 -27.65 20.02 -12.07
C TYR A 448 -26.98 19.34 -13.27
N PRO A 449 -25.84 18.65 -13.12
CA PRO A 449 -25.26 17.85 -14.19
C PRO A 449 -26.06 16.54 -14.31
N GLN A 450 -26.77 16.37 -15.43
CA GLN A 450 -27.34 15.08 -15.81
C GLN A 450 -26.20 14.21 -16.36
N GLY A 451 -25.86 13.12 -15.64
CA GLY A 451 -25.02 12.05 -16.18
C GLY A 451 -23.50 12.24 -16.08
N GLN A 452 -22.78 11.12 -16.19
CA GLN A 452 -21.31 11.00 -16.10
C GLN A 452 -20.56 11.63 -17.29
N ALA A 453 -21.24 12.04 -18.36
CA ALA A 453 -20.61 12.42 -19.62
C ALA A 453 -20.29 13.93 -19.78
N GLU A 454 -20.71 14.80 -18.86
CA GLU A 454 -20.52 16.26 -18.99
C GLU A 454 -19.53 16.88 -17.97
N TYR A 455 -18.81 16.06 -17.21
CA TYR A 455 -17.94 16.54 -16.12
C TYR A 455 -16.72 17.35 -16.56
N GLU A 456 -16.32 17.28 -17.84
CA GLU A 456 -15.23 18.08 -18.38
C GLU A 456 -15.69 19.45 -18.92
N GLY A 457 -16.96 19.58 -19.33
CA GLY A 457 -17.50 20.80 -19.93
C GLY A 457 -18.03 21.83 -18.93
N THR A 458 -18.43 21.40 -17.72
CA THR A 458 -19.01 22.33 -16.73
C THR A 458 -17.98 23.21 -16.03
N ILE A 459 -16.68 22.87 -16.11
CA ILE A 459 -15.62 23.65 -15.45
C ILE A 459 -15.20 24.89 -16.25
N GLU A 460 -15.54 24.93 -17.54
CA GLU A 460 -15.45 26.16 -18.33
C GLU A 460 -16.42 27.25 -17.85
N SER A 461 -17.21 27.06 -16.79
CA SER A 461 -17.95 28.14 -16.14
C SER A 461 -17.28 28.73 -14.89
N TYR A 462 -16.12 28.23 -14.43
CA TYR A 462 -15.42 28.73 -13.23
C TYR A 462 -14.42 29.88 -13.52
N PHE A 463 -14.73 30.73 -14.50
CA PHE A 463 -13.95 31.92 -14.88
C PHE A 463 -13.94 33.07 -13.83
N SER A 464 -14.14 32.79 -12.54
CA SER A 464 -14.38 33.81 -11.52
C SER A 464 -13.21 34.06 -10.55
N VAL A 465 -12.04 33.45 -10.77
CA VAL A 465 -10.82 33.68 -9.96
C VAL A 465 -9.79 34.48 -10.77
N PRO A 466 -9.69 35.83 -10.59
CA PRO A 466 -9.17 36.71 -11.65
C PRO A 466 -7.65 36.71 -11.91
N GLU A 467 -6.77 36.50 -10.91
CA GLU A 467 -5.35 36.90 -11.07
C GLU A 467 -4.33 35.76 -11.23
N TYR A 468 -4.64 34.52 -10.82
CA TYR A 468 -3.65 33.43 -10.81
C TYR A 468 -3.75 32.48 -12.03
N LEU A 469 -4.87 32.52 -12.75
CA LEU A 469 -5.16 31.65 -13.89
C LEU A 469 -4.63 32.19 -15.24
N GLU A 470 -4.00 33.36 -15.26
CA GLU A 470 -3.68 34.07 -16.51
C GLU A 470 -2.40 33.60 -17.22
N THR A 471 -1.43 33.00 -16.51
CA THR A 471 -0.18 32.55 -17.13
C THR A 471 -0.24 31.06 -17.49
N ASP A 472 -0.26 30.76 -18.80
CA ASP A 472 -0.25 29.39 -19.33
C ASP A 472 0.90 28.51 -18.79
N THR A 473 2.02 29.14 -18.41
CA THR A 473 3.19 28.49 -17.82
C THR A 473 2.91 27.89 -16.43
N ASN A 474 2.26 28.62 -15.53
CA ASN A 474 1.91 28.11 -14.19
C ASN A 474 0.93 26.94 -14.28
N ARG A 475 -0.01 27.00 -15.23
CA ARG A 475 -0.98 25.92 -15.44
C ARG A 475 -0.32 24.64 -15.93
N ALA A 476 0.66 24.74 -16.83
CA ALA A 476 1.46 23.59 -17.26
C ALA A 476 2.20 22.94 -16.08
N VAL A 477 2.84 23.75 -15.21
CA VAL A 477 3.51 23.25 -14.00
C VAL A 477 2.51 22.56 -13.05
N ASN A 478 1.34 23.14 -12.85
CA ASN A 478 0.33 22.54 -11.98
C ASN A 478 -0.23 21.22 -12.55
N SER A 479 -0.41 21.11 -13.87
CA SER A 479 -0.79 19.85 -14.52
C SER A 479 0.23 18.74 -14.30
N ILE A 480 1.54 19.07 -14.27
CA ILE A 480 2.60 18.13 -13.90
C ILE A 480 2.38 17.64 -12.47
N ASN A 481 2.21 18.56 -11.52
CA ASN A 481 2.01 18.21 -10.11
C ASN A 481 0.76 17.34 -9.89
N VAL A 482 -0.33 17.60 -10.62
CA VAL A 482 -1.53 16.76 -10.58
C VAL A 482 -1.28 15.36 -11.12
N ALA A 483 -0.62 15.24 -12.27
CA ALA A 483 -0.32 13.95 -12.87
C ALA A 483 0.64 13.12 -12.00
N LEU A 484 1.66 13.75 -11.41
CA LEU A 484 2.58 13.07 -10.50
C LEU A 484 1.88 12.62 -9.21
N ALA A 485 0.99 13.44 -8.64
CA ALA A 485 0.19 13.05 -7.48
C ALA A 485 -0.73 11.84 -7.75
N LEU A 486 -1.30 11.76 -8.97
CA LEU A 486 -2.06 10.59 -9.42
C LEU A 486 -1.16 9.37 -9.68
N GLY A 487 0.07 9.60 -10.18
CA GLY A 487 1.09 8.58 -10.33
C GLY A 487 1.51 7.96 -9.00
N ASP A 488 1.63 8.78 -7.94
CA ASP A 488 1.96 8.32 -6.59
C ASP A 488 0.92 7.32 -6.04
N THR A 489 -0.35 7.41 -6.48
CA THR A 489 -1.42 6.46 -6.13
C THR A 489 -1.66 5.39 -7.20
N LYS A 490 -0.74 5.22 -8.15
CA LYS A 490 -0.82 4.27 -9.28
C LYS A 490 -2.00 4.48 -10.24
N ASN A 491 -2.61 5.67 -10.24
CA ASN A 491 -3.65 6.01 -11.21
C ASN A 491 -3.03 6.52 -12.52
N TYR A 492 -2.21 5.65 -13.13
CA TYR A 492 -1.38 6.01 -14.29
C TYR A 492 -2.21 6.36 -15.54
N VAL A 493 -3.40 5.76 -15.69
CA VAL A 493 -4.29 6.04 -16.84
C VAL A 493 -4.79 7.49 -16.78
N LYS A 494 -5.25 7.95 -15.61
CA LYS A 494 -5.73 9.34 -15.46
C LYS A 494 -4.57 10.32 -15.57
N ALA A 495 -3.41 10.00 -15.00
CA ALA A 495 -2.19 10.81 -15.11
C ALA A 495 -1.74 10.96 -16.58
N GLU A 496 -1.67 9.85 -17.33
CA GLU A 496 -1.32 9.84 -18.75
C GLU A 496 -2.27 10.69 -19.59
N ASN A 497 -3.58 10.52 -19.40
CA ASN A 497 -4.59 11.28 -20.15
C ASN A 497 -4.48 12.79 -19.92
N ILE A 498 -4.27 13.21 -18.66
CA ILE A 498 -4.05 14.63 -18.33
C ILE A 498 -2.80 15.14 -19.05
N LEU A 499 -1.67 14.45 -18.92
CA LEU A 499 -0.40 14.90 -19.51
C LEU A 499 -0.47 14.97 -21.03
N ARG A 500 -1.02 13.96 -21.72
CA ARG A 500 -1.17 13.96 -23.19
C ARG A 500 -1.99 15.16 -23.67
N ARG A 501 -3.16 15.39 -23.07
CA ARG A 501 -4.05 16.50 -23.44
C ARG A 501 -3.41 17.86 -23.17
N GLN A 502 -2.67 18.01 -22.06
CA GLN A 502 -1.98 19.27 -21.75
C GLN A 502 -0.76 19.49 -22.64
N ILE A 503 -0.01 18.44 -23.02
CA ILE A 503 1.07 18.54 -24.01
C ILE A 503 0.52 19.05 -25.33
N GLU A 504 -0.57 18.46 -25.86
CA GLU A 504 -1.20 18.90 -27.11
C GLU A 504 -1.64 20.37 -27.04
N ASN A 505 -2.27 20.77 -25.94
CA ASN A 505 -2.72 22.15 -25.74
C ASN A 505 -1.55 23.14 -25.70
N TYR A 506 -0.53 22.87 -24.87
CA TYR A 506 0.59 23.79 -24.68
C TYR A 506 1.63 23.74 -25.80
N GLU A 507 1.71 22.66 -26.58
CA GLU A 507 2.47 22.66 -27.83
C GLU A 507 1.93 23.68 -28.83
N GLY A 508 0.60 23.82 -28.90
CA GLY A 508 -0.05 24.81 -29.77
C GLY A 508 0.14 26.25 -29.31
N ILE A 509 0.18 26.49 -27.99
CA ILE A 509 0.26 27.82 -27.39
C ILE A 509 1.71 28.30 -27.21
N LEU A 510 2.56 27.49 -26.59
CA LEU A 510 3.92 27.86 -26.18
C LEU A 510 5.00 27.36 -27.14
N GLY A 511 4.64 26.48 -28.08
CA GLY A 511 5.56 25.82 -29.00
C GLY A 511 6.19 24.54 -28.43
N ARG A 512 6.60 23.64 -29.33
CA ARG A 512 7.12 22.30 -28.99
C ARG A 512 8.41 22.28 -28.19
N GLU A 513 9.19 23.36 -28.29
CA GLU A 513 10.52 23.51 -27.69
C GLU A 513 10.46 24.28 -26.36
N SER A 514 9.27 24.72 -25.93
CA SER A 514 9.08 25.38 -24.64
C SER A 514 9.51 24.47 -23.49
N LEU A 515 10.27 25.02 -22.54
CA LEU A 515 10.75 24.29 -21.34
C LEU A 515 9.60 23.65 -20.55
N HIS A 516 8.42 24.27 -20.53
CA HIS A 516 7.22 23.76 -19.86
C HIS A 516 6.65 22.52 -20.58
N VAL A 517 6.63 22.54 -21.91
CA VAL A 517 6.22 21.38 -22.71
C VAL A 517 7.22 20.22 -22.55
N LEU A 518 8.52 20.53 -22.48
CA LEU A 518 9.55 19.53 -22.19
C LEU A 518 9.37 18.92 -20.80
N ALA A 519 9.03 19.72 -19.78
CA ALA A 519 8.74 19.23 -18.43
C ALA A 519 7.47 18.35 -18.38
N LEU A 520 6.43 18.68 -19.16
CA LEU A 520 5.25 17.83 -19.31
C LEU A 520 5.60 16.48 -19.96
N LYS A 521 6.39 16.50 -21.03
CA LYS A 521 6.87 15.26 -21.72
C LYS A 521 7.76 14.42 -20.82
N GLU A 522 8.65 15.05 -20.05
CA GLU A 522 9.48 14.38 -19.05
C GLU A 522 8.62 13.67 -17.99
N SER A 523 7.59 14.36 -17.49
CA SER A 523 6.67 13.78 -16.50
C SER A 523 5.87 12.64 -17.11
N LEU A 524 5.47 12.73 -18.38
CA LEU A 524 4.82 11.64 -19.10
C LEU A 524 5.76 10.43 -19.27
N ALA A 525 7.04 10.67 -19.57
CA ALA A 525 8.05 9.62 -19.65
C ALA A 525 8.20 8.89 -18.29
N TRP A 526 8.16 9.66 -17.19
CA TRP A 526 8.16 9.11 -15.84
C TRP A 526 6.93 8.25 -15.55
N ILE A 527 5.72 8.69 -15.96
CA ILE A 527 4.51 7.87 -15.84
C ILE A 527 4.62 6.56 -16.64
N TYR A 528 5.18 6.58 -17.86
CA TYR A 528 5.44 5.34 -18.61
C TYR A 528 6.42 4.41 -17.92
N HIS A 529 7.47 4.96 -17.29
CA HIS A 529 8.41 4.18 -16.49
C HIS A 529 7.73 3.49 -15.30
N GLU A 530 6.82 4.19 -14.63
CA GLU A 530 6.03 3.63 -13.52
C GLU A 530 5.00 2.59 -13.97
N LYS A 531 4.54 2.65 -15.23
CA LYS A 531 3.71 1.62 -15.89
C LYS A 531 4.50 0.40 -16.40
N ASP A 532 5.82 0.37 -16.21
CA ASP A 532 6.76 -0.61 -16.79
C ASP A 532 6.84 -0.59 -18.35
N GLU A 533 6.44 0.52 -18.99
CA GLU A 533 6.56 0.74 -20.44
C GLU A 533 7.93 1.34 -20.81
N ARG A 534 9.02 0.60 -20.53
CA ARG A 534 10.41 1.08 -20.61
C ARG A 534 10.79 1.73 -21.95
N THR A 535 10.47 1.09 -23.07
CA THR A 535 10.87 1.56 -24.40
C THR A 535 10.24 2.92 -24.74
N ILE A 536 8.99 3.15 -24.31
CA ILE A 536 8.30 4.41 -24.55
C ILE A 536 8.89 5.51 -23.65
N ALA A 537 9.12 5.20 -22.37
CA ALA A 537 9.77 6.10 -21.43
C ALA A 537 11.18 6.52 -21.92
N GLU A 538 12.01 5.56 -22.29
CA GLU A 538 13.37 5.79 -22.81
C GLU A 538 13.37 6.72 -24.02
N ASN A 539 12.56 6.42 -25.03
CA ASN A 539 12.47 7.23 -26.24
C ASN A 539 12.02 8.67 -25.95
N LEU A 540 11.11 8.85 -24.98
CA LEU A 540 10.62 10.17 -24.63
C LEU A 540 11.65 10.97 -23.83
N PHE A 541 12.36 10.33 -22.89
CA PHE A 541 13.48 10.94 -22.17
C PHE A 541 14.61 11.35 -23.12
N LEU A 542 15.05 10.48 -24.04
CA LEU A 542 16.10 10.80 -25.01
C LEU A 542 15.73 12.01 -25.88
N LYS A 543 14.47 12.11 -26.34
CA LYS A 543 13.98 13.29 -27.09
C LYS A 543 14.03 14.56 -26.24
N VAL A 544 13.59 14.50 -24.98
CA VAL A 544 13.63 15.65 -24.07
C VAL A 544 15.07 16.08 -23.79
N ILE A 545 15.96 15.14 -23.50
CA ILE A 545 17.39 15.39 -23.26
C ILE A 545 18.03 16.03 -24.48
N HIS A 546 17.77 15.52 -25.69
CA HIS A 546 18.31 16.09 -26.92
C HIS A 546 17.91 17.56 -27.10
N ILE A 547 16.63 17.88 -26.92
CA ILE A 547 16.15 19.26 -27.02
C ILE A 547 16.76 20.13 -25.90
N ARG A 548 16.72 19.69 -24.63
CA ARG A 548 17.31 20.46 -23.52
C ARG A 548 18.81 20.67 -23.69
N LYS A 549 19.55 19.69 -24.22
CA LYS A 549 20.97 19.81 -24.55
C LYS A 549 21.24 20.92 -25.57
N CYS A 550 20.40 21.05 -26.60
CA CYS A 550 20.52 22.11 -27.60
C CYS A 550 20.24 23.52 -27.05
N PHE A 551 19.28 23.68 -26.13
CA PHE A 551 18.85 24.99 -25.62
C PHE A 551 19.52 25.44 -24.32
N GLN A 552 19.66 24.53 -23.35
CA GLN A 552 20.18 24.83 -22.00
C GLN A 552 21.62 24.34 -21.81
N GLY A 553 22.09 23.42 -22.65
CA GLY A 553 23.39 22.76 -22.51
C GLY A 553 23.31 21.45 -21.71
N MET A 554 24.36 20.62 -21.84
CA MET A 554 24.42 19.30 -21.22
C MET A 554 24.44 19.35 -19.69
N TYR A 555 25.14 20.33 -19.11
CA TYR A 555 25.36 20.43 -17.67
C TYR A 555 24.38 21.36 -16.94
N HIS A 556 23.31 21.78 -17.63
CA HIS A 556 22.23 22.50 -16.97
C HIS A 556 21.49 21.55 -16.00
N HIS A 557 21.09 22.06 -14.85
CA HIS A 557 20.45 21.27 -13.79
C HIS A 557 19.25 20.47 -14.31
N ASP A 558 18.36 21.08 -15.11
CA ASP A 558 17.19 20.39 -15.66
C ASP A 558 17.53 19.30 -16.68
N THR A 559 18.59 19.50 -17.48
CA THR A 559 19.08 18.47 -18.41
C THR A 559 19.61 17.28 -17.62
N LEU A 560 20.43 17.55 -16.59
CA LEU A 560 21.00 16.53 -15.71
C LEU A 560 19.95 15.80 -14.88
N SER A 561 18.90 16.50 -14.41
CA SER A 561 17.77 15.88 -13.71
C SER A 561 17.04 14.89 -14.63
N THR A 562 16.84 15.23 -15.91
CA THR A 562 16.26 14.29 -16.89
C THR A 562 17.19 13.12 -17.20
N VAL A 563 18.50 13.36 -17.33
CA VAL A 563 19.52 12.32 -17.51
C VAL A 563 19.54 11.38 -16.29
N ALA A 564 19.45 11.91 -15.07
CA ALA A 564 19.39 11.12 -13.84
C ALA A 564 18.13 10.24 -13.80
N LYS A 565 16.97 10.75 -14.25
CA LYS A 565 15.74 9.95 -14.39
C LYS A 565 15.87 8.87 -15.46
N LEU A 566 16.49 9.17 -16.60
CA LEU A 566 16.79 8.14 -17.62
C LEU A 566 17.74 7.06 -17.06
N GLY A 567 18.72 7.44 -16.25
CA GLY A 567 19.57 6.51 -15.52
C GLY A 567 18.78 5.58 -14.59
N LEU A 568 17.77 6.10 -13.88
CA LEU A 568 16.86 5.27 -13.09
C LEU A 568 16.06 4.27 -13.95
N VAL A 569 15.66 4.66 -15.17
CA VAL A 569 15.02 3.74 -16.14
C VAL A 569 15.94 2.57 -16.48
N TYR A 570 17.24 2.81 -16.66
CA TYR A 570 18.21 1.77 -16.96
C TYR A 570 18.57 0.90 -15.74
N MET A 571 18.56 1.47 -14.54
CA MET A 571 18.90 0.74 -13.32
C MET A 571 17.76 -0.14 -12.75
N LYS A 572 16.47 0.22 -12.94
CA LYS A 572 15.31 -0.55 -12.42
C LYS A 572 15.19 -1.96 -13.03
N ALA A 573 15.94 -2.28 -14.09
CA ALA A 573 15.87 -3.54 -14.82
C ALA A 573 16.29 -4.81 -14.03
N ASN A 574 16.69 -4.72 -12.73
CA ASN A 574 17.26 -5.87 -12.03
C ASN A 574 16.74 -6.07 -10.58
N PRO A 575 15.63 -6.82 -10.39
CA PRO A 575 15.08 -7.13 -9.06
C PRO A 575 15.88 -8.19 -8.26
N ALA A 576 16.95 -8.75 -8.82
CA ALA A 576 17.64 -9.93 -8.26
C ALA A 576 18.51 -9.66 -7.01
N TRP A 577 18.78 -8.39 -6.67
CA TRP A 577 19.60 -8.03 -5.52
C TRP A 577 18.92 -6.89 -4.75
N GLY A 578 18.29 -7.22 -3.63
CA GLY A 578 17.60 -6.25 -2.73
C GLY A 578 18.49 -5.14 -2.13
N VAL A 579 19.73 -4.98 -2.63
CA VAL A 579 20.75 -3.98 -2.26
C VAL A 579 20.71 -2.76 -3.19
N ALA A 580 20.03 -2.85 -4.35
CA ALA A 580 20.17 -1.89 -5.44
C ALA A 580 19.56 -0.47 -5.17
N SER A 581 18.71 -0.28 -4.16
CA SER A 581 18.03 1.01 -3.94
C SER A 581 18.96 2.14 -3.44
N ARG A 582 20.03 1.79 -2.70
CA ARG A 582 20.99 2.77 -2.17
C ARG A 582 21.92 3.28 -3.26
N ASP A 583 22.47 2.38 -4.07
CA ASP A 583 23.42 2.72 -5.13
C ASP A 583 22.74 3.50 -6.26
N MET A 584 21.52 3.10 -6.65
CA MET A 584 20.70 3.86 -7.60
C MET A 584 20.51 5.30 -7.17
N ARG A 585 20.15 5.51 -5.89
CA ARG A 585 19.96 6.87 -5.34
C ARG A 585 21.28 7.65 -5.30
N ARG A 586 22.39 7.00 -4.93
CA ARG A 586 23.72 7.62 -4.91
C ARG A 586 24.11 8.10 -6.31
N ILE A 587 24.02 7.23 -7.31
CA ILE A 587 24.40 7.50 -8.70
C ILE A 587 23.48 8.56 -9.31
N SER A 588 22.16 8.41 -9.17
CA SER A 588 21.18 9.39 -9.69
C SER A 588 21.38 10.78 -9.07
N ASN A 589 21.57 10.86 -7.75
CA ASN A 589 21.86 12.13 -7.08
C ASN A 589 23.18 12.76 -7.55
N ARG A 590 24.21 11.95 -7.84
CA ARG A 590 25.49 12.46 -8.36
C ARG A 590 25.32 13.08 -9.75
N ILE A 591 24.59 12.41 -10.63
CA ILE A 591 24.27 12.92 -11.97
C ILE A 591 23.49 14.24 -11.84
N GLU A 592 22.39 14.25 -11.10
CA GLU A 592 21.50 15.42 -10.96
C GLU A 592 22.21 16.64 -10.36
N ASN A 593 23.01 16.43 -9.31
CA ASN A 593 23.75 17.52 -8.65
C ASN A 593 25.08 17.85 -9.33
N ASN A 594 25.35 17.27 -10.50
CA ASN A 594 26.55 17.55 -11.28
C ASN A 594 27.84 17.25 -10.47
N ILE A 595 27.83 16.16 -9.70
CA ILE A 595 28.95 15.68 -8.88
C ILE A 595 29.72 14.62 -9.67
N GLN A 596 31.05 14.67 -9.61
CA GLN A 596 31.94 13.70 -10.28
C GLN A 596 31.64 12.26 -9.84
N MET A 597 31.64 11.33 -10.80
CA MET A 597 31.46 9.91 -10.52
C MET A 597 32.71 9.32 -9.87
N SER A 598 32.53 8.32 -9.00
CA SER A 598 33.66 7.58 -8.43
C SER A 598 33.92 6.28 -9.20
N GLU A 599 35.14 5.76 -9.05
CA GLU A 599 35.49 4.41 -9.54
C GLU A 599 34.51 3.34 -9.02
N GLU A 600 34.08 3.46 -7.76
CA GLU A 600 33.09 2.56 -7.16
C GLU A 600 31.74 2.58 -7.91
N ASP A 601 31.32 3.75 -8.43
CA ASP A 601 30.09 3.84 -9.20
C ASP A 601 30.24 3.16 -10.57
N LEU A 602 31.37 3.36 -11.26
CA LEU A 602 31.65 2.67 -12.52
C LEU A 602 31.74 1.15 -12.34
N ILE A 603 32.34 0.68 -11.24
CA ILE A 603 32.36 -0.75 -10.86
C ILE A 603 30.92 -1.25 -10.64
N THR A 604 30.10 -0.47 -9.94
CA THR A 604 28.71 -0.85 -9.65
C THR A 604 27.89 -0.94 -10.93
N VAL A 605 27.99 0.07 -11.81
CA VAL A 605 27.30 0.08 -13.10
C VAL A 605 27.78 -1.03 -14.00
N GLY A 606 29.10 -1.17 -14.16
CA GLY A 606 29.70 -2.19 -15.00
C GLY A 606 29.33 -3.60 -14.57
N ARG A 607 29.14 -3.84 -13.27
CA ARG A 607 28.79 -5.17 -12.71
C ARG A 607 27.31 -5.52 -12.80
N LEU A 608 26.42 -4.55 -12.53
CA LEU A 608 25.01 -4.82 -12.21
C LEU A 608 24.00 -4.38 -13.27
N TYR A 609 24.35 -3.41 -14.12
CA TYR A 609 23.39 -2.75 -15.01
C TYR A 609 23.72 -2.97 -16.49
N ASP A 610 22.75 -2.58 -17.32
CA ASP A 610 22.73 -2.61 -18.79
C ASP A 610 23.81 -1.67 -19.38
N TYR A 611 24.36 -2.01 -20.55
CA TYR A 611 25.36 -1.20 -21.26
C TYR A 611 24.90 0.24 -21.49
N LYS A 612 23.59 0.48 -21.66
CA LYS A 612 23.03 1.84 -21.83
C LYS A 612 23.28 2.74 -20.63
N MET A 613 23.33 2.19 -19.42
CA MET A 613 23.68 2.98 -18.23
C MET A 613 25.16 3.35 -18.25
N MET A 614 26.03 2.43 -18.68
CA MET A 614 27.46 2.72 -18.85
C MET A 614 27.66 3.78 -19.94
N GLU A 615 26.96 3.66 -21.07
CA GLU A 615 27.00 4.64 -22.17
C GLU A 615 26.59 6.02 -21.69
N LEU A 616 25.49 6.13 -20.95
CA LEU A 616 25.02 7.39 -20.38
C LEU A 616 26.08 8.06 -19.50
N LEU A 617 26.81 7.29 -18.69
CA LEU A 617 27.89 7.81 -17.84
C LEU A 617 29.11 8.25 -18.65
N LEU A 618 29.48 7.49 -19.69
CA LEU A 618 30.62 7.83 -20.55
C LEU A 618 30.33 9.06 -21.42
N GLU A 619 29.10 9.22 -21.91
CA GLU A 619 28.66 10.39 -22.70
C GLU A 619 28.56 11.68 -21.90
N LEU A 620 28.46 11.60 -20.57
CA LEU A 620 28.46 12.78 -19.72
C LEU A 620 29.81 13.52 -19.75
N GLU A 621 30.85 13.02 -20.44
CA GLU A 621 32.15 13.66 -20.80
C GLU A 621 32.87 14.48 -19.71
N ARG A 622 32.41 14.38 -18.46
CA ARG A 622 32.99 15.02 -17.27
C ARG A 622 34.08 14.18 -16.63
N ASP A 623 33.97 12.88 -16.81
CA ASP A 623 34.70 11.92 -16.00
C ASP A 623 36.00 11.52 -16.70
N ASN A 624 37.06 12.28 -16.38
CA ASN A 624 38.44 11.80 -16.36
C ASN A 624 38.66 10.67 -15.33
N VAL A 625 37.58 10.02 -14.85
CA VAL A 625 37.65 8.81 -14.03
C VAL A 625 38.24 7.73 -14.92
N LYS A 626 39.46 7.34 -14.58
CA LYS A 626 40.20 6.34 -15.34
C LYS A 626 39.46 5.00 -15.26
N VAL A 627 39.31 4.32 -16.39
CA VAL A 627 38.85 2.94 -16.46
C VAL A 627 39.98 2.06 -15.90
N THR A 628 39.89 1.72 -14.62
CA THR A 628 40.89 0.90 -13.92
C THR A 628 40.69 -0.60 -14.19
N GLU A 629 41.66 -1.41 -13.78
CA GLU A 629 41.55 -2.88 -13.83
C GLU A 629 40.27 -3.40 -13.14
N GLU A 630 39.88 -2.81 -12.00
CA GLU A 630 38.69 -3.27 -11.26
C GLU A 630 37.37 -2.89 -11.97
N VAL A 631 37.33 -1.76 -12.70
CA VAL A 631 36.20 -1.41 -13.57
C VAL A 631 36.09 -2.40 -14.73
N VAL A 632 37.21 -2.71 -15.40
CA VAL A 632 37.23 -3.70 -16.50
C VAL A 632 36.81 -5.08 -16.00
N LYS A 633 37.34 -5.51 -14.85
CA LYS A 633 36.97 -6.77 -14.19
C LYS A 633 35.48 -6.83 -13.84
N ALA A 634 34.91 -5.71 -13.39
CA ALA A 634 33.48 -5.61 -13.12
C ALA A 634 32.64 -5.76 -14.41
N ALA A 635 33.05 -5.12 -15.50
CA ALA A 635 32.41 -5.23 -16.81
C ALA A 635 32.45 -6.66 -17.36
N VAL A 636 33.63 -7.31 -17.38
CA VAL A 636 33.73 -8.70 -17.86
C VAL A 636 33.02 -9.69 -16.93
N GLY A 637 32.84 -9.36 -15.65
CA GLY A 637 32.08 -10.14 -14.68
C GLY A 637 30.56 -9.95 -14.78
N ASN A 638 30.08 -9.00 -15.59
CA ASN A 638 28.66 -8.76 -15.78
C ASN A 638 28.02 -9.93 -16.52
N ARG A 639 27.08 -10.60 -15.84
CA ARG A 639 26.42 -11.80 -16.35
C ARG A 639 25.34 -11.50 -17.38
N TYR A 640 24.87 -10.26 -17.50
CA TYR A 640 23.79 -9.91 -18.41
C TYR A 640 24.37 -9.34 -19.70
N ASP A 641 25.17 -8.30 -19.56
CA ASP A 641 25.53 -7.42 -20.68
C ASP A 641 27.03 -7.16 -20.81
N GLY A 642 27.84 -7.98 -20.14
CA GLY A 642 29.30 -7.77 -20.06
C GLY A 642 30.00 -7.68 -21.42
N TYR A 643 29.46 -8.32 -22.46
CA TYR A 643 29.98 -8.18 -23.82
C TYR A 643 29.75 -6.77 -24.38
N GLU A 644 28.53 -6.24 -24.35
CA GLU A 644 28.23 -4.90 -24.89
C GLU A 644 28.89 -3.80 -24.04
N VAL A 645 28.92 -3.97 -22.71
CA VAL A 645 29.68 -3.06 -21.82
C VAL A 645 31.16 -3.05 -22.20
N MET A 646 31.77 -4.22 -22.41
CA MET A 646 33.20 -4.29 -22.76
C MET A 646 33.47 -3.70 -24.15
N LYS A 647 32.59 -3.96 -25.12
CA LYS A 647 32.66 -3.39 -26.47
C LYS A 647 32.61 -1.87 -26.44
N LEU A 648 31.66 -1.30 -25.70
CA LEU A 648 31.52 0.13 -25.49
C LEU A 648 32.77 0.74 -24.82
N LEU A 649 33.32 0.07 -23.80
CA LEU A 649 34.54 0.53 -23.14
C LEU A 649 35.74 0.56 -24.11
N PHE A 650 35.90 -0.43 -24.98
CA PHE A 650 36.94 -0.40 -26.02
C PHE A 650 36.72 0.73 -27.04
N GLU A 651 35.48 0.97 -27.46
CA GLU A 651 35.14 2.02 -28.43
C GLU A 651 35.38 3.43 -27.87
N LYS A 652 35.05 3.67 -26.61
CA LYS A 652 35.09 5.01 -26.00
C LYS A 652 36.37 5.29 -25.20
N ARG A 653 36.99 4.28 -24.58
CA ARG A 653 38.09 4.41 -23.61
C ARG A 653 39.17 3.33 -23.78
N GLY A 654 39.34 2.78 -24.98
CA GLY A 654 40.23 1.65 -25.25
C GLY A 654 41.72 1.85 -24.89
N GLU A 655 42.20 3.09 -24.84
CA GLU A 655 43.59 3.41 -24.44
C GLU A 655 43.85 3.19 -22.94
N GLU A 656 42.82 3.22 -22.10
CA GLU A 656 42.96 3.05 -20.65
C GLU A 656 42.89 1.58 -20.20
N ILE A 657 42.37 0.72 -21.08
CA ILE A 657 42.11 -0.67 -20.79
C ILE A 657 43.42 -1.46 -20.85
N THR A 658 43.79 -2.06 -19.72
CA THR A 658 44.89 -3.02 -19.62
C THR A 658 44.32 -4.41 -19.36
N ILE A 659 44.73 -5.40 -20.16
CA ILE A 659 44.26 -6.77 -19.98
C ILE A 659 45.21 -7.54 -19.06
N THR A 660 44.77 -7.77 -17.82
CA THR A 660 45.52 -8.51 -16.79
C THR A 660 45.03 -9.95 -16.65
N GLU A 661 45.81 -10.80 -15.96
CA GLU A 661 45.39 -12.17 -15.62
C GLU A 661 44.02 -12.21 -14.91
N LYS A 662 43.74 -11.26 -14.01
CA LYS A 662 42.46 -11.21 -13.29
C LYS A 662 41.29 -10.92 -14.22
N VAL A 663 41.46 -10.01 -15.19
CA VAL A 663 40.44 -9.70 -16.19
C VAL A 663 40.16 -10.92 -17.07
N VAL A 664 41.22 -11.57 -17.58
CA VAL A 664 41.09 -12.76 -18.43
C VAL A 664 40.46 -13.93 -17.66
N THR A 665 40.83 -14.14 -16.40
CA THR A 665 40.23 -15.18 -15.54
C THR A 665 38.74 -14.91 -15.30
N ALA A 666 38.37 -13.65 -15.04
CA ALA A 666 36.98 -13.26 -14.85
C ALA A 666 36.14 -13.43 -16.13
N ALA A 667 36.70 -13.10 -17.30
CA ALA A 667 36.07 -13.33 -18.59
C ALA A 667 35.88 -14.83 -18.89
N ALA A 668 36.92 -15.65 -18.68
CA ALA A 668 36.86 -17.10 -18.87
C ALA A 668 35.82 -17.77 -17.95
N GLY A 669 35.65 -17.25 -16.73
CA GLY A 669 34.63 -17.71 -15.77
C GLY A 669 33.22 -17.13 -15.97
N ASN A 670 33.01 -16.20 -16.91
CA ASN A 670 31.69 -15.63 -17.15
C ASN A 670 30.77 -16.66 -17.84
N LEU A 671 29.71 -17.05 -17.13
CA LEU A 671 28.80 -18.09 -17.58
C LEU A 671 27.96 -17.71 -18.81
N ASN A 672 27.67 -16.43 -19.03
CA ASN A 672 26.71 -16.03 -20.08
C ASN A 672 27.40 -15.47 -21.32
N ASN A 673 28.39 -14.60 -21.13
CA ASN A 673 29.07 -13.89 -22.23
C ASN A 673 30.56 -14.28 -22.35
N GLY A 674 31.03 -15.26 -21.58
CA GLY A 674 32.47 -15.57 -21.46
C GLY A 674 33.18 -15.80 -22.79
N TYR A 675 32.61 -16.61 -23.70
CA TYR A 675 33.20 -16.84 -25.03
C TYR A 675 33.34 -15.53 -25.84
N LYS A 676 32.25 -14.77 -25.99
CA LYS A 676 32.24 -13.52 -26.76
C LYS A 676 33.18 -12.46 -26.17
N ILE A 677 33.24 -12.37 -24.85
CA ILE A 677 34.17 -11.47 -24.16
C ILE A 677 35.60 -11.90 -24.44
N MET A 678 35.93 -13.19 -24.28
CA MET A 678 37.27 -13.72 -24.56
C MET A 678 37.68 -13.47 -26.02
N GLU A 679 36.78 -13.71 -26.98
CA GLU A 679 36.99 -13.42 -28.41
C GLU A 679 37.30 -11.94 -28.65
N LEU A 680 36.50 -11.03 -28.07
CA LEU A 680 36.72 -9.59 -28.15
C LEU A 680 38.06 -9.17 -27.53
N LEU A 681 38.45 -9.74 -26.38
CA LEU A 681 39.74 -9.46 -25.75
C LEU A 681 40.91 -9.86 -26.66
N PHE A 682 40.84 -11.03 -27.29
CA PHE A 682 41.86 -11.48 -28.25
C PHE A 682 41.90 -10.60 -29.50
N GLU A 683 40.74 -10.17 -30.02
CA GLU A 683 40.66 -9.29 -31.19
C GLU A 683 41.31 -7.92 -30.91
N LYS A 684 41.04 -7.31 -29.75
CA LYS A 684 41.50 -5.94 -29.45
C LYS A 684 42.89 -5.85 -28.83
N ARG A 685 43.26 -6.81 -27.97
CA ARG A 685 44.47 -6.79 -27.12
C ARG A 685 45.10 -8.17 -26.94
N GLY A 686 45.05 -9.03 -27.96
CA GLY A 686 45.52 -10.42 -27.86
C GLY A 686 46.98 -10.59 -27.44
N GLU A 687 47.85 -9.63 -27.71
CA GLU A 687 49.27 -9.64 -27.29
C GLU A 687 49.46 -9.47 -25.78
N GLU A 688 48.54 -8.78 -25.09
CA GLU A 688 48.58 -8.59 -23.63
C GLU A 688 48.08 -9.81 -22.86
N ILE A 689 47.34 -10.71 -23.52
CA ILE A 689 46.71 -11.86 -22.88
C ILE A 689 47.77 -12.91 -22.54
N THR A 690 47.98 -13.07 -21.23
CA THR A 690 48.78 -14.17 -20.67
C THR A 690 47.86 -15.32 -20.26
N ILE A 691 48.12 -16.52 -20.78
CA ILE A 691 47.37 -17.73 -20.41
C ILE A 691 48.04 -18.39 -19.22
N THR A 692 47.39 -18.29 -18.06
CA THR A 692 47.85 -18.91 -16.82
C THR A 692 46.98 -20.11 -16.45
N GLU A 693 47.44 -20.92 -15.49
CA GLU A 693 46.68 -22.02 -14.91
C GLU A 693 45.28 -21.59 -14.44
N LYS A 694 45.16 -20.40 -13.83
CA LYS A 694 43.88 -19.88 -13.34
C LYS A 694 42.90 -19.61 -14.49
N VAL A 695 43.39 -19.03 -15.58
CA VAL A 695 42.59 -18.78 -16.79
C VAL A 695 42.07 -20.08 -17.38
N VAL A 696 42.95 -21.07 -17.55
CA VAL A 696 42.59 -22.37 -18.13
C VAL A 696 41.63 -23.14 -17.21
N THR A 697 41.83 -23.09 -15.90
CA THR A 697 40.93 -23.74 -14.92
C THR A 697 39.56 -23.08 -14.92
N ALA A 698 39.49 -21.75 -14.98
CA ALA A 698 38.23 -21.00 -15.08
C ALA A 698 37.47 -21.34 -16.38
N ALA A 699 38.17 -21.45 -17.51
CA ALA A 699 37.58 -21.87 -18.79
C ALA A 699 37.06 -23.31 -18.72
N ALA A 700 37.85 -24.25 -18.21
CA ALA A 700 37.45 -25.67 -18.09
C ALA A 700 36.24 -25.87 -17.16
N GLY A 701 36.13 -25.08 -16.09
CA GLY A 701 35.01 -25.10 -15.17
C GLY A 701 33.78 -24.28 -15.61
N ASN A 702 33.85 -23.57 -16.75
CA ASN A 702 32.72 -22.78 -17.24
C ASN A 702 31.62 -23.69 -17.79
N LEU A 703 30.45 -23.65 -17.17
CA LEU A 703 29.33 -24.55 -17.46
C LEU A 703 28.79 -24.37 -18.88
N ASN A 704 28.65 -23.13 -19.34
CA ASN A 704 27.94 -22.85 -20.60
C ASN A 704 28.86 -22.78 -21.81
N SER A 705 30.01 -22.11 -21.67
CA SER A 705 30.92 -21.79 -22.78
C SER A 705 32.30 -22.44 -22.65
N GLY A 706 32.49 -23.36 -21.70
CA GLY A 706 33.81 -23.90 -21.36
C GLY A 706 34.53 -24.56 -22.54
N TYR A 707 33.84 -25.38 -23.34
CA TYR A 707 34.42 -25.98 -24.55
C TYR A 707 34.90 -24.91 -25.55
N ASN A 708 34.04 -23.96 -25.93
CA ASN A 708 34.37 -22.94 -26.92
C ASN A 708 35.51 -22.02 -26.45
N ILE A 709 35.53 -21.66 -25.16
CA ILE A 709 36.62 -20.86 -24.59
C ILE A 709 37.92 -21.67 -24.64
N MET A 710 37.90 -22.94 -24.24
CA MET A 710 39.08 -23.80 -24.30
C MET A 710 39.60 -23.99 -25.73
N GLU A 711 38.71 -24.18 -26.71
CA GLU A 711 39.07 -24.26 -28.14
C GLU A 711 39.74 -22.97 -28.64
N LEU A 712 39.19 -21.81 -28.30
CA LEU A 712 39.77 -20.50 -28.63
C LEU A 712 41.16 -20.33 -28.01
N LEU A 713 41.36 -20.74 -26.75
CA LEU A 713 42.67 -20.68 -26.08
C LEU A 713 43.70 -21.54 -26.82
N PHE A 714 43.32 -22.76 -27.22
CA PHE A 714 44.17 -23.64 -28.02
C PHE A 714 44.47 -23.05 -29.41
N GLU A 715 43.52 -22.38 -30.06
CA GLU A 715 43.73 -21.78 -31.37
C GLU A 715 44.72 -20.61 -31.31
N LYS A 716 44.54 -19.69 -30.35
CA LYS A 716 45.31 -18.44 -30.29
C LYS A 716 46.66 -18.56 -29.57
N ARG A 717 46.76 -19.44 -28.55
CA ARG A 717 47.90 -19.51 -27.61
C ARG A 717 48.27 -20.95 -27.23
N SER A 718 48.16 -21.90 -28.17
CA SER A 718 48.47 -23.34 -27.95
C SER A 718 49.78 -23.61 -27.18
N LYS A 719 50.84 -22.86 -27.52
CA LYS A 719 52.20 -23.05 -26.97
C LYS A 719 52.32 -22.61 -25.51
N ASP A 720 51.47 -21.70 -25.05
CA ASP A 720 51.53 -21.10 -23.71
C ASP A 720 50.63 -21.85 -22.71
N MET A 721 49.92 -22.88 -23.19
CA MET A 721 48.86 -23.52 -22.43
C MET A 721 49.40 -24.68 -21.60
N ILE A 722 49.36 -24.50 -20.27
CA ILE A 722 49.79 -25.51 -19.29
C ILE A 722 48.55 -26.21 -18.73
N ILE A 723 48.46 -27.53 -18.96
CA ILE A 723 47.39 -28.37 -18.39
C ILE A 723 47.90 -29.01 -17.11
N VAL A 724 47.44 -28.49 -15.98
CA VAL A 724 47.67 -29.05 -14.64
C VAL A 724 46.51 -29.97 -14.22
N GLU A 725 46.67 -30.64 -13.08
CA GLU A 725 45.65 -31.54 -12.52
C GLU A 725 44.30 -30.81 -12.30
N GLU A 726 44.34 -29.59 -11.78
CA GLU A 726 43.19 -28.75 -11.44
C GLU A 726 42.30 -28.47 -12.65
N VAL A 727 42.89 -28.27 -13.84
CA VAL A 727 42.17 -28.06 -15.10
C VAL A 727 41.39 -29.33 -15.48
N VAL A 728 42.02 -30.49 -15.35
CA VAL A 728 41.41 -31.79 -15.69
C VAL A 728 40.29 -32.11 -14.70
N ILE A 729 40.48 -31.81 -13.41
CA ILE A 729 39.44 -31.95 -12.38
C ILE A 729 38.25 -31.03 -12.68
N ALA A 730 38.50 -29.76 -13.01
CA ALA A 730 37.45 -28.80 -13.34
C ALA A 730 36.64 -29.26 -14.55
N ALA A 731 37.30 -29.73 -15.61
CA ALA A 731 36.63 -30.29 -16.78
C ALA A 731 35.84 -31.58 -16.46
N ALA A 732 36.41 -32.50 -15.66
CA ALA A 732 35.75 -33.74 -15.24
C ALA A 732 34.48 -33.51 -14.41
N GLY A 733 34.52 -32.50 -13.53
CA GLY A 733 33.38 -32.09 -12.70
C GLY A 733 32.35 -31.24 -13.43
N ASN A 734 32.64 -30.72 -14.64
CA ASN A 734 31.73 -29.85 -15.38
C ASN A 734 30.58 -30.68 -16.01
N PRO A 735 29.34 -30.52 -15.55
CA PRO A 735 28.21 -31.33 -16.01
C PRO A 735 27.89 -31.13 -17.50
N ASP A 736 28.12 -29.95 -18.03
CA ASP A 736 27.57 -29.53 -19.31
C ASP A 736 28.61 -29.69 -20.42
N SER A 737 29.69 -28.90 -20.42
CA SER A 737 30.73 -28.99 -21.45
C SER A 737 31.89 -29.95 -21.13
N GLY A 738 31.87 -30.59 -19.96
CA GLY A 738 33.01 -31.34 -19.42
C GLY A 738 33.54 -32.47 -20.30
N PHE A 739 32.64 -33.23 -20.94
CA PHE A 739 33.04 -34.34 -21.84
C PHE A 739 33.82 -33.83 -23.05
N GLU A 740 33.30 -32.83 -23.76
CA GLU A 740 33.98 -32.30 -24.94
C GLU A 740 35.25 -31.54 -24.57
N THR A 741 35.27 -30.85 -23.42
CA THR A 741 36.49 -30.22 -22.90
C THR A 741 37.58 -31.27 -22.64
N ILE A 742 37.28 -32.38 -21.95
CA ILE A 742 38.28 -33.44 -21.69
C ILE A 742 38.74 -34.11 -22.99
N LYS A 743 37.82 -34.37 -23.91
CA LYS A 743 38.14 -34.93 -25.22
C LYS A 743 39.09 -34.02 -26.00
N LEU A 744 38.85 -32.72 -26.00
CA LEU A 744 39.74 -31.71 -26.60
C LEU A 744 41.11 -31.71 -25.93
N LEU A 745 41.16 -31.75 -24.60
CA LEU A 745 42.42 -31.82 -23.85
C LEU A 745 43.26 -33.03 -24.29
N PHE A 746 42.67 -34.24 -24.31
CA PHE A 746 43.37 -35.45 -24.79
C PHE A 746 43.78 -35.36 -26.26
N ALA A 747 42.94 -34.78 -27.12
CA ALA A 747 43.26 -34.62 -28.55
C ALA A 747 44.48 -33.71 -28.80
N LYS A 748 44.69 -32.69 -27.95
CA LYS A 748 45.77 -31.71 -28.12
C LYS A 748 47.03 -32.01 -27.32
N GLN A 749 46.92 -32.60 -26.13
CA GLN A 749 48.05 -32.83 -25.20
C GLN A 749 48.36 -34.32 -24.98
N GLY A 750 47.50 -35.24 -25.44
CA GLY A 750 47.76 -36.68 -25.43
C GLY A 750 48.06 -37.24 -24.04
N GLU A 751 49.13 -38.05 -23.95
CA GLU A 751 49.55 -38.77 -22.73
C GLU A 751 50.11 -37.87 -21.62
N LYS A 752 50.36 -36.57 -21.89
CA LYS A 752 50.87 -35.63 -20.88
C LYS A 752 49.86 -35.32 -19.78
N ILE A 753 48.57 -35.61 -20.02
CA ILE A 753 47.50 -35.42 -19.05
C ILE A 753 47.64 -36.47 -17.95
N THR A 754 47.70 -36.04 -16.69
CA THR A 754 47.74 -36.97 -15.56
C THR A 754 46.35 -37.12 -14.98
N ILE A 755 45.80 -38.34 -15.02
CA ILE A 755 44.56 -38.70 -14.32
C ILE A 755 44.91 -39.07 -12.87
N THR A 756 44.20 -38.48 -11.91
CA THR A 756 44.34 -38.76 -10.47
C THR A 756 43.03 -39.27 -9.87
N GLU A 757 43.07 -39.74 -8.62
CA GLU A 757 41.86 -40.08 -7.84
C GLU A 757 40.86 -38.92 -7.82
N LYS A 758 41.33 -37.68 -7.70
CA LYS A 758 40.46 -36.49 -7.68
C LYS A 758 39.73 -36.31 -9.01
N THR A 759 40.39 -36.55 -10.14
CA THR A 759 39.78 -36.50 -11.48
C THR A 759 38.68 -37.56 -11.62
N ILE A 760 38.96 -38.79 -11.21
CA ILE A 760 38.00 -39.92 -11.27
C ILE A 760 36.80 -39.65 -10.38
N ARG A 761 37.04 -39.13 -9.17
CA ARG A 761 35.99 -38.74 -8.24
C ARG A 761 35.11 -37.62 -8.81
N ALA A 762 35.71 -36.61 -9.44
CA ALA A 762 34.96 -35.52 -10.08
C ALA A 762 34.08 -36.04 -11.23
N ALA A 763 34.61 -36.93 -12.07
CA ALA A 763 33.84 -37.59 -13.12
C ALA A 763 32.72 -38.48 -12.55
N ALA A 764 32.96 -39.19 -11.44
CA ALA A 764 31.96 -40.02 -10.79
C ALA A 764 30.79 -39.22 -10.20
N ALA A 765 31.08 -38.04 -9.63
CA ALA A 765 30.08 -37.11 -9.10
C ALA A 765 29.29 -36.37 -10.20
N ASN A 766 29.80 -36.34 -11.44
CA ASN A 766 29.19 -35.59 -12.53
C ASN A 766 27.89 -36.28 -13.02
N THR A 767 26.76 -35.63 -12.76
CA THR A 767 25.43 -36.19 -12.99
C THR A 767 24.97 -36.19 -14.44
N ASN A 768 25.64 -35.46 -15.33
CA ASN A 768 25.23 -35.32 -16.73
C ASN A 768 26.17 -36.08 -17.66
N SER A 769 27.45 -35.73 -17.64
CA SER A 769 28.46 -36.26 -18.57
C SER A 769 29.40 -37.29 -17.93
N GLY A 770 29.24 -37.56 -16.63
CA GLY A 770 30.17 -38.38 -15.84
C GLY A 770 30.42 -39.78 -16.40
N LYS A 771 29.39 -40.45 -16.94
CA LYS A 771 29.54 -41.77 -17.58
C LYS A 771 30.47 -41.72 -18.80
N LEU A 772 30.23 -40.78 -19.71
CA LEU A 772 31.01 -40.64 -20.95
C LEU A 772 32.45 -40.20 -20.63
N ILE A 773 32.61 -39.29 -19.67
CA ILE A 773 33.92 -38.89 -19.15
C ILE A 773 34.65 -40.10 -18.58
N MET A 774 34.01 -40.88 -17.71
CA MET A 774 34.61 -42.07 -17.11
C MET A 774 35.04 -43.09 -18.18
N MET A 775 34.21 -43.32 -19.21
CA MET A 775 34.56 -44.19 -20.33
C MET A 775 35.82 -43.71 -21.06
N LEU A 776 35.92 -42.41 -21.35
CA LEU A 776 37.08 -41.83 -22.03
C LEU A 776 38.35 -41.90 -21.17
N LEU A 777 38.25 -41.61 -19.88
CA LEU A 777 39.37 -41.70 -18.93
C LEU A 777 39.91 -43.14 -18.87
N LEU A 778 39.01 -44.12 -18.79
CA LEU A 778 39.36 -45.55 -18.81
C LEU A 778 39.93 -46.01 -20.15
N GLU A 779 39.49 -45.46 -21.28
CA GLU A 779 40.05 -45.77 -22.59
C GLU A 779 41.50 -45.28 -22.72
N LYS A 780 41.81 -44.10 -22.20
CA LYS A 780 43.12 -43.46 -22.39
C LYS A 780 44.18 -43.85 -21.36
N GLN A 781 43.83 -43.97 -20.08
CA GLN A 781 44.79 -44.33 -19.00
C GLN A 781 44.10 -45.23 -17.97
N SER A 782 43.67 -46.41 -18.43
CA SER A 782 42.90 -47.38 -17.65
C SER A 782 43.55 -47.68 -16.30
N GLU A 783 44.87 -47.84 -16.27
CA GLU A 783 45.73 -48.24 -15.14
C GLU A 783 45.78 -47.21 -14.01
N LYS A 784 45.52 -45.93 -14.31
CA LYS A 784 45.47 -44.86 -13.32
C LYS A 784 44.09 -44.72 -12.66
N ALA A 785 43.07 -45.42 -13.17
CA ALA A 785 41.72 -45.40 -12.61
C ALA A 785 41.57 -46.23 -11.31
N ILE A 786 41.91 -45.65 -10.15
CA ILE A 786 41.82 -46.33 -8.85
C ILE A 786 40.38 -46.32 -8.33
N ILE A 787 39.92 -47.46 -7.82
CA ILE A 787 38.62 -47.60 -7.15
C ILE A 787 38.83 -47.40 -5.64
N THR A 788 38.51 -46.22 -5.14
CA THR A 788 38.61 -45.86 -3.72
C THR A 788 37.25 -45.62 -3.10
N GLU A 789 37.19 -45.57 -1.77
CA GLU A 789 36.01 -45.20 -0.99
C GLU A 789 35.37 -43.91 -1.54
N LYS A 790 36.17 -42.85 -1.67
CA LYS A 790 35.72 -41.52 -2.13
C LYS A 790 35.14 -41.54 -3.54
N VAL A 791 35.67 -42.36 -4.44
CA VAL A 791 35.14 -42.50 -5.82
C VAL A 791 33.79 -43.22 -5.79
N VAL A 792 33.65 -44.25 -4.97
CA VAL A 792 32.40 -45.01 -4.85
C VAL A 792 31.31 -44.21 -4.15
N GLU A 793 31.65 -43.42 -3.13
CA GLU A 793 30.71 -42.47 -2.51
C GLU A 793 30.24 -41.40 -3.49
N ALA A 794 31.16 -40.83 -4.28
CA ALA A 794 30.82 -39.84 -5.31
C ALA A 794 29.85 -40.42 -6.36
N ALA A 795 30.09 -41.65 -6.80
CA ALA A 795 29.16 -42.34 -7.69
C ALA A 795 27.83 -42.67 -7.00
N ALA A 796 27.84 -43.05 -5.71
CA ALA A 796 26.61 -43.34 -4.97
C ALA A 796 25.69 -42.12 -4.85
N GLY A 797 26.27 -40.92 -4.72
CA GLY A 797 25.55 -39.65 -4.76
C GLY A 797 25.02 -39.27 -6.15
N ASN A 798 25.51 -39.89 -7.22
CA ASN A 798 25.09 -39.63 -8.59
C ASN A 798 23.85 -40.46 -8.96
N LEU A 799 22.67 -39.87 -8.76
CA LEU A 799 21.38 -40.54 -8.98
C LEU A 799 21.10 -40.93 -10.43
N ARG A 800 21.82 -40.35 -11.41
CA ARG A 800 21.52 -40.55 -12.83
C ARG A 800 22.38 -41.63 -13.48
N PHE A 801 23.69 -41.62 -13.22
CA PHE A 801 24.64 -42.54 -13.85
C PHE A 801 25.59 -43.23 -12.86
N GLY A 802 25.42 -43.01 -11.55
CA GLY A 802 26.32 -43.54 -10.53
C GLY A 802 26.47 -45.06 -10.57
N LYS A 803 25.37 -45.78 -10.79
CA LYS A 803 25.37 -47.23 -10.94
C LYS A 803 26.20 -47.66 -12.16
N GLU A 804 25.94 -47.07 -13.31
CA GLU A 804 26.62 -47.36 -14.57
C GLU A 804 28.12 -47.05 -14.48
N ILE A 805 28.49 -45.96 -13.79
CA ILE A 805 29.89 -45.58 -13.56
C ILE A 805 30.61 -46.63 -12.73
N ILE A 806 30.01 -47.12 -11.65
CA ILE A 806 30.62 -48.19 -10.83
C ILE A 806 30.70 -49.50 -11.59
N MET A 807 29.67 -49.85 -12.35
CA MET A 807 29.72 -51.04 -13.21
C MET A 807 30.87 -50.96 -14.21
N LEU A 808 31.06 -49.83 -14.88
CA LEU A 808 32.17 -49.61 -15.82
C LEU A 808 33.54 -49.73 -15.15
N LEU A 809 33.69 -49.16 -13.95
CA LEU A 809 34.94 -49.26 -13.18
C LEU A 809 35.24 -50.71 -12.80
N LEU A 810 34.25 -51.46 -12.32
CA LEU A 810 34.41 -52.88 -11.97
C LEU A 810 34.65 -53.76 -13.21
N GLU A 811 34.00 -53.48 -14.34
CA GLU A 811 34.22 -54.21 -15.58
C GLU A 811 35.65 -54.07 -16.11
N LYS A 812 36.22 -52.86 -16.03
CA LYS A 812 37.54 -52.55 -16.60
C LYS A 812 38.70 -52.74 -15.62
N ARG A 813 38.49 -52.51 -14.33
CA ARG A 813 39.53 -52.54 -13.30
C ARG A 813 39.26 -53.51 -12.15
N GLY A 814 38.07 -54.11 -12.10
CA GLY A 814 37.68 -54.96 -10.99
C GLY A 814 38.49 -56.25 -10.85
N ASP A 815 39.17 -56.75 -11.87
CA ASP A 815 40.01 -57.95 -11.77
C ASP A 815 41.40 -57.62 -11.15
N ASP A 816 41.94 -56.45 -11.49
CA ASP A 816 43.31 -56.03 -11.14
C ASP A 816 43.39 -55.05 -9.96
N ALA A 817 42.28 -54.39 -9.59
CA ALA A 817 42.24 -53.45 -8.48
C ALA A 817 42.16 -54.16 -7.13
N ILE A 818 42.85 -53.61 -6.12
CA ILE A 818 42.63 -53.97 -4.72
C ILE A 818 41.44 -53.14 -4.25
N ILE A 819 40.31 -53.79 -3.94
CA ILE A 819 39.10 -53.12 -3.46
C ILE A 819 39.13 -53.07 -1.92
N PRO A 820 39.19 -51.87 -1.30
CA PRO A 820 39.12 -51.73 0.16
C PRO A 820 37.81 -52.31 0.72
N LYS A 821 37.85 -52.80 1.97
CA LYS A 821 36.67 -53.36 2.66
C LYS A 821 35.54 -52.32 2.75
N GLU A 822 35.90 -51.07 2.96
CA GLU A 822 35.02 -49.91 3.06
C GLU A 822 34.22 -49.71 1.76
N VAL A 823 34.85 -49.91 0.59
CA VAL A 823 34.18 -49.86 -0.71
C VAL A 823 33.10 -50.94 -0.83
N VAL A 824 33.38 -52.16 -0.35
CA VAL A 824 32.41 -53.26 -0.36
C VAL A 824 31.20 -52.95 0.53
N VAL A 825 31.44 -52.32 1.69
CA VAL A 825 30.39 -51.86 2.61
C VAL A 825 29.52 -50.81 1.93
N ILE A 826 30.10 -49.79 1.28
CA ILE A 826 29.34 -48.75 0.57
C ILE A 826 28.52 -49.35 -0.58
N ILE A 827 29.09 -50.29 -1.34
CA ILE A 827 28.37 -50.98 -2.43
C ILE A 827 27.14 -51.71 -1.89
N ALA A 828 27.30 -52.44 -0.79
CA ALA A 828 26.18 -53.13 -0.13
C ALA A 828 25.12 -52.15 0.41
N GLU A 829 25.54 -50.99 0.92
CA GLU A 829 24.64 -50.00 1.52
C GLU A 829 23.86 -49.16 0.49
N LYS A 830 24.50 -48.76 -0.61
CA LYS A 830 23.97 -47.72 -1.53
C LYS A 830 23.57 -48.21 -2.91
N PHE A 831 24.13 -49.33 -3.40
CA PHE A 831 23.89 -49.81 -4.76
C PHE A 831 22.96 -51.04 -4.79
N ASP A 832 22.69 -51.58 -5.97
CA ASP A 832 21.80 -52.73 -6.13
C ASP A 832 22.54 -54.07 -6.22
N SER A 833 21.78 -55.16 -6.29
CA SER A 833 22.35 -56.51 -6.37
C SER A 833 23.12 -56.77 -7.67
N LYS A 834 22.91 -56.00 -8.75
CA LYS A 834 23.68 -56.17 -10.00
C LYS A 834 25.11 -55.68 -9.82
N VAL A 835 25.28 -54.53 -9.16
CA VAL A 835 26.61 -54.01 -8.83
C VAL A 835 27.34 -54.96 -7.88
N MET A 836 26.67 -55.46 -6.85
CA MET A 836 27.26 -56.43 -5.92
C MET A 836 27.63 -57.75 -6.60
N ALA A 837 26.83 -58.24 -7.55
CA ALA A 837 27.12 -59.46 -8.29
C ALA A 837 28.40 -59.33 -9.12
N LEU A 838 28.53 -58.22 -9.86
CA LEU A 838 29.69 -57.92 -10.67
C LEU A 838 30.96 -57.77 -9.80
N LEU A 839 30.86 -57.11 -8.65
CA LEU A 839 31.97 -56.99 -7.70
C LEU A 839 32.48 -58.36 -7.24
N LEU A 840 31.57 -59.27 -6.86
CA LEU A 840 31.91 -60.63 -6.43
C LEU A 840 32.50 -61.47 -7.57
N GLU A 841 32.00 -61.31 -8.79
CA GLU A 841 32.53 -62.00 -9.98
C GLU A 841 33.98 -61.59 -10.27
N LYS A 842 34.25 -60.29 -10.22
CA LYS A 842 35.56 -59.70 -10.55
C LYS A 842 36.61 -59.93 -9.47
N GLN A 843 36.24 -59.84 -8.20
CA GLN A 843 37.17 -60.05 -7.08
C GLN A 843 37.26 -61.52 -6.63
N ARG A 844 36.35 -62.39 -7.08
CA ARG A 844 36.29 -63.81 -6.71
C ARG A 844 36.41 -64.01 -5.19
N GLU A 845 37.35 -64.85 -4.74
CA GLU A 845 37.59 -65.18 -3.33
C GLU A 845 38.29 -64.06 -2.53
N ARG A 846 38.73 -62.96 -3.16
CA ARG A 846 39.44 -61.86 -2.46
C ARG A 846 38.54 -61.06 -1.51
N ILE A 847 37.23 -61.06 -1.73
CA ILE A 847 36.27 -60.40 -0.83
C ILE A 847 35.79 -61.41 0.21
N VAL A 848 36.06 -61.15 1.48
CA VAL A 848 35.49 -61.91 2.60
C VAL A 848 34.19 -61.23 3.05
N ILE A 849 33.09 -61.97 3.12
CA ILE A 849 31.81 -61.42 3.59
C ILE A 849 31.84 -61.27 5.12
N THR A 850 31.95 -60.02 5.58
CA THR A 850 32.02 -59.68 7.01
C THR A 850 30.65 -59.29 7.56
N GLU A 851 30.54 -59.27 8.90
CA GLU A 851 29.34 -58.81 9.60
C GLU A 851 28.93 -57.37 9.20
N GLU A 852 29.90 -56.49 8.97
CA GLU A 852 29.67 -55.10 8.54
C GLU A 852 29.02 -55.02 7.16
N ILE A 853 29.48 -55.83 6.19
CA ILE A 853 28.88 -55.89 4.85
C ILE A 853 27.43 -56.39 4.94
N MET A 854 27.16 -57.37 5.80
CA MET A 854 25.81 -57.86 6.05
C MET A 854 24.92 -56.80 6.70
N LYS A 855 25.42 -56.04 7.70
CA LYS A 855 24.69 -54.92 8.30
C LYS A 855 24.40 -53.80 7.29
N ALA A 856 25.35 -53.49 6.41
CA ALA A 856 25.19 -52.50 5.35
C ALA A 856 24.13 -52.94 4.32
N ALA A 857 24.20 -54.19 3.84
CA ALA A 857 23.18 -54.76 2.95
C ALA A 857 21.79 -54.77 3.60
N VAL A 858 21.72 -55.05 4.90
CA VAL A 858 20.50 -54.97 5.69
C VAL A 858 19.99 -53.54 5.83
N GLY A 859 20.87 -52.54 5.98
CA GLY A 859 20.51 -51.12 6.07
C GLY A 859 20.05 -50.51 4.74
N ASN A 860 20.36 -51.13 3.61
CA ASN A 860 19.96 -50.69 2.28
C ASN A 860 18.43 -50.85 2.09
N SER A 861 17.71 -49.74 2.21
CA SER A 861 16.25 -49.74 2.21
C SER A 861 15.61 -50.04 0.85
N ARG A 862 16.38 -49.91 -0.25
CA ARG A 862 15.86 -50.07 -1.62
C ARG A 862 16.19 -51.43 -2.22
N TYR A 863 17.39 -51.96 -1.98
CA TYR A 863 17.91 -53.15 -2.67
C TYR A 863 18.42 -54.24 -1.74
N GLY A 864 18.37 -54.02 -0.42
CA GLY A 864 19.00 -54.90 0.58
C GLY A 864 18.59 -56.36 0.48
N ARG A 865 17.30 -56.67 0.27
CA ARG A 865 16.83 -58.05 0.12
C ARG A 865 17.48 -58.78 -1.06
N GLY A 866 17.63 -58.12 -2.19
CA GLY A 866 18.26 -58.68 -3.39
C GLY A 866 19.75 -58.95 -3.17
N ILE A 867 20.43 -58.02 -2.50
CA ILE A 867 21.86 -58.15 -2.15
C ILE A 867 22.07 -59.32 -1.19
N ILE A 868 21.27 -59.41 -0.12
CA ILE A 868 21.37 -60.49 0.87
C ILE A 868 21.13 -61.84 0.21
N LYS A 869 20.10 -61.96 -0.64
CA LYS A 869 19.80 -63.20 -1.39
C LYS A 869 20.99 -63.60 -2.27
N LEU A 870 21.57 -62.66 -3.00
CA LEU A 870 22.75 -62.89 -3.84
C LEU A 870 23.97 -63.36 -3.03
N LEU A 871 24.28 -62.70 -1.91
CA LEU A 871 25.42 -63.08 -1.04
C LEU A 871 25.23 -64.49 -0.50
N ILE A 872 24.00 -64.82 -0.10
CA ILE A 872 23.57 -66.13 0.36
C ILE A 872 23.75 -67.20 -0.73
N GLU A 873 23.37 -66.90 -1.97
CA GLU A 873 23.45 -67.85 -3.10
C GLU A 873 24.89 -68.05 -3.60
N LYS A 874 25.68 -66.98 -3.71
CA LYS A 874 27.01 -67.01 -4.31
C LYS A 874 28.14 -67.34 -3.33
N ARG A 875 27.99 -66.99 -2.04
CA ARG A 875 29.04 -67.11 -1.00
C ARG A 875 28.54 -67.79 0.27
N GLY A 876 27.48 -68.58 0.17
CA GLY A 876 26.69 -69.07 1.29
C GLY A 876 27.44 -69.77 2.44
N GLY A 877 28.58 -70.42 2.19
CA GLY A 877 29.40 -71.03 3.24
C GLY A 877 30.17 -70.03 4.10
N GLU A 878 30.35 -68.80 3.61
CA GLU A 878 31.13 -67.73 4.25
C GLU A 878 30.24 -66.67 4.94
N VAL A 879 28.94 -66.68 4.67
CA VAL A 879 27.99 -65.70 5.23
C VAL A 879 27.58 -66.11 6.64
N ILE A 880 28.21 -65.50 7.65
CA ILE A 880 27.84 -65.68 9.06
C ILE A 880 26.73 -64.68 9.43
N ILE A 881 25.56 -65.19 9.82
CA ILE A 881 24.44 -64.38 10.31
C ILE A 881 24.54 -64.30 11.83
N THR A 882 24.98 -63.15 12.35
CA THR A 882 25.09 -62.92 13.80
C THR A 882 23.82 -62.30 14.37
N VAL A 883 23.67 -62.38 15.70
CA VAL A 883 22.56 -61.76 16.44
C VAL A 883 22.48 -60.25 16.16
N GLU A 884 23.61 -59.60 15.98
CA GLU A 884 23.67 -58.16 15.69
C GLU A 884 23.20 -57.82 14.27
N VAL A 885 23.40 -58.70 13.27
CA VAL A 885 22.83 -58.55 11.92
C VAL A 885 21.30 -58.68 11.95
N LEU A 886 20.77 -59.63 12.73
CA LEU A 886 19.32 -59.79 12.93
C LEU A 886 18.69 -58.61 13.67
N LYS A 887 19.37 -58.07 14.70
CA LYS A 887 18.95 -56.84 15.37
C LYS A 887 18.93 -55.65 14.42
N ALA A 888 19.95 -55.49 13.56
CA ALA A 888 19.97 -54.46 12.53
C ALA A 888 18.81 -54.63 11.53
N ALA A 889 18.52 -55.87 11.11
CA ALA A 889 17.40 -56.16 10.20
C ALA A 889 16.04 -55.83 10.81
N ARG A 890 15.88 -56.12 12.10
CA ARG A 890 14.68 -55.74 12.86
C ARG A 890 14.58 -54.24 13.12
N LYS A 891 15.63 -53.45 12.95
CA LYS A 891 15.60 -51.98 13.07
C LYS A 891 15.49 -51.27 11.72
N ASN A 892 15.61 -51.97 10.59
CA ASN A 892 15.50 -51.38 9.26
C ASN A 892 14.07 -50.82 9.02
N MET A 893 13.99 -49.58 8.57
CA MET A 893 12.72 -48.89 8.24
C MET A 893 12.19 -49.19 6.83
N SER A 894 12.77 -50.15 6.11
CA SER A 894 12.36 -50.53 4.76
C SER A 894 11.02 -51.29 4.72
N LEU A 895 10.28 -51.14 3.63
CA LEU A 895 9.04 -51.88 3.37
C LEU A 895 9.26 -53.40 3.23
N GLU A 896 10.50 -53.84 3.03
CA GLU A 896 10.86 -55.26 2.90
C GLU A 896 11.40 -55.88 4.20
N ARG A 897 11.35 -55.15 5.33
CA ARG A 897 11.89 -55.57 6.64
C ARG A 897 11.50 -57.01 7.00
N GLU A 898 10.21 -57.36 6.98
CA GLU A 898 9.73 -58.68 7.39
C GLU A 898 10.25 -59.80 6.47
N LYS A 899 10.37 -59.51 5.17
CA LYS A 899 10.92 -60.45 4.18
C LYS A 899 12.42 -60.65 4.35
N ILE A 900 13.16 -59.58 4.70
CA ILE A 900 14.60 -59.64 5.00
C ILE A 900 14.84 -60.44 6.29
N VAL A 901 14.07 -60.18 7.35
CA VAL A 901 14.16 -60.91 8.62
C VAL A 901 13.85 -62.39 8.42
N SER A 902 12.77 -62.73 7.72
CA SER A 902 12.41 -64.12 7.42
C SER A 902 13.50 -64.84 6.59
N LEU A 903 14.10 -64.17 5.61
CA LEU A 903 15.17 -64.73 4.78
C LEU A 903 16.43 -65.06 5.61
N LEU A 904 16.78 -64.20 6.58
CA LEU A 904 17.92 -64.41 7.48
C LEU A 904 17.62 -65.49 8.54
N GLU A 905 16.42 -65.49 9.12
CA GLU A 905 15.99 -66.46 10.14
C GLU A 905 15.87 -67.88 9.56
N ASN A 906 15.32 -68.04 8.36
CA ASN A 906 15.21 -69.34 7.69
C ASN A 906 16.58 -70.00 7.47
N ARG A 907 17.62 -69.20 7.24
CA ARG A 907 18.99 -69.70 7.10
C ARG A 907 19.67 -70.00 8.44
N LEU A 908 19.38 -69.21 9.48
CA LEU A 908 19.84 -69.48 10.86
C LEU A 908 19.29 -70.81 11.40
N ILE A 909 18.06 -71.18 11.01
CA ILE A 909 17.41 -72.44 11.41
C ILE A 909 18.00 -73.66 10.71
N LEU A 910 18.58 -73.50 9.51
CA LEU A 910 19.21 -74.58 8.74
C LEU A 910 20.64 -74.92 9.19
N SER A 911 21.27 -74.12 10.05
CA SER A 911 22.63 -74.36 10.58
C SER A 911 22.67 -74.97 11.98
N VAL A 912 21.53 -75.32 12.59
CA VAL A 912 21.44 -76.00 13.90
C VAL A 912 20.92 -77.43 13.70
N PRO A 913 21.68 -78.49 14.06
CA PRO A 913 21.19 -79.87 13.95
C PRO A 913 20.08 -80.13 14.98
N ARG A 914 18.97 -80.74 14.53
CA ARG A 914 17.88 -81.21 15.41
C ARG A 914 18.17 -82.63 15.91
N GLU A 915 18.42 -82.77 17.20
CA GLU A 915 18.15 -83.97 17.99
C GLU A 915 17.39 -83.53 19.26
N ALA A 916 16.52 -84.28 19.91
CA ALA A 916 15.62 -85.37 19.60
C ALA A 916 14.60 -85.35 20.77
N LYS A 917 13.29 -85.43 20.50
CA LYS A 917 12.27 -85.62 21.54
C LYS A 917 12.03 -87.12 21.72
N SER A 918 12.08 -87.63 22.97
CA SER A 918 11.23 -88.73 23.45
C SER A 918 11.39 -89.00 24.96
N GLY A 919 10.29 -89.42 25.61
CA GLY A 919 10.25 -90.05 26.95
C GLY A 919 9.55 -89.20 28.03
N SER A 920 8.22 -89.33 28.22
CA SER A 920 7.53 -90.18 29.22
C SER A 920 7.56 -89.58 30.64
N GLU A 921 6.48 -88.94 31.09
CA GLU A 921 5.37 -89.50 31.90
C GLU A 921 5.61 -89.53 33.42
N ALA A 922 4.52 -89.23 34.15
CA ALA A 922 4.19 -89.54 35.55
C ALA A 922 4.34 -88.47 36.66
N GLU A 923 3.15 -88.06 37.13
CA GLU A 923 2.66 -88.06 38.52
C GLU A 923 2.84 -86.85 39.49
N SER A 924 1.67 -86.33 39.92
CA SER A 924 1.25 -85.96 41.31
C SER A 924 1.96 -84.78 41.99
N SER A 925 1.41 -84.00 42.93
CA SER A 925 0.10 -83.70 43.52
C SER A 925 0.36 -82.60 44.57
N GLU A 926 -0.67 -81.79 44.90
CA GLU A 926 -0.78 -80.96 46.13
C GLU A 926 0.18 -79.75 46.29
N ALA A 927 -0.15 -78.63 46.95
CA ALA A 927 -1.37 -78.00 47.46
C ALA A 927 -1.00 -76.57 47.93
N ASN A 928 -2.05 -75.74 48.11
CA ASN A 928 -2.14 -74.55 48.98
C ASN A 928 -1.43 -73.25 48.55
N SER A 929 -2.16 -72.23 48.07
CA SER A 929 -2.99 -71.25 48.83
C SER A 929 -2.11 -70.31 49.67
N VAL A 930 -2.21 -68.98 49.56
CA VAL A 930 -3.28 -68.16 50.16
C VAL A 930 -3.06 -66.68 49.81
N GLN A 931 -4.15 -66.01 49.39
CA GLN A 931 -4.59 -64.60 49.62
C GLN A 931 -3.67 -63.41 49.29
N ASP A 932 -4.15 -62.18 49.04
CA ASP A 932 -5.45 -61.53 48.75
C ASP A 932 -5.14 -60.02 48.72
N GLY A 933 -6.04 -59.20 48.17
CA GLY A 933 -6.06 -57.75 48.38
C GLY A 933 -5.64 -56.95 47.14
N SER A 934 -6.47 -56.80 46.10
CA SER A 934 -7.71 -56.00 46.01
C SER A 934 -7.49 -54.49 45.87
N ARG A 935 -8.23 -53.96 44.89
CA ARG A 935 -8.81 -52.59 44.76
C ARG A 935 -7.93 -51.49 44.15
N GLU A 936 -8.24 -51.10 42.91
CA GLU A 936 -9.25 -50.08 42.51
C GLU A 936 -8.65 -48.66 42.63
N LYS A 937 -8.86 -47.69 41.75
CA LYS A 937 -9.38 -47.55 40.38
C LYS A 937 -9.26 -46.04 40.08
N HIS A 938 -9.25 -45.70 38.80
CA HIS A 938 -9.79 -44.46 38.20
C HIS A 938 -8.99 -43.14 38.12
N THR A 939 -9.01 -42.62 36.88
CA THR A 939 -9.26 -41.22 36.41
C THR A 939 -8.21 -40.15 36.71
N GLU A 940 -7.93 -39.14 35.88
CA GLU A 940 -8.21 -38.81 34.48
C GLU A 940 -7.31 -37.59 34.16
N LEU A 941 -6.79 -37.55 32.93
CA LEU A 941 -6.58 -36.39 32.04
C LEU A 941 -5.79 -35.12 32.43
N SER A 942 -5.05 -34.68 31.38
CA SER A 942 -4.52 -33.34 31.11
C SER A 942 -3.26 -32.96 31.90
N SER A 943 -2.28 -32.23 31.38
CA SER A 943 -1.98 -31.67 30.07
C SER A 943 -0.55 -31.10 30.14
N PHE A 944 -0.03 -30.65 29.00
CA PHE A 944 1.14 -29.75 28.83
C PHE A 944 2.54 -30.33 29.02
N TRP A 945 3.30 -30.34 27.93
CA TRP A 945 4.76 -30.17 27.98
C TRP A 945 5.17 -29.09 26.97
N MET A 946 5.82 -28.06 27.49
CA MET A 946 6.81 -27.27 26.77
C MET A 946 8.06 -27.31 27.65
N ILE A 947 9.08 -28.05 27.20
CA ILE A 947 10.51 -27.72 27.08
C ILE A 947 11.14 -28.85 26.27
#